data_AF-A0A964VQV5-F1
#
_entry.id   AF-A0A964VQV5-F1
#
_cell.length_a   1.000
_cell.length_b   1.000
_cell.length_c   1.000
_cell.angle_alpha   90.00
_cell.angle_beta   90.00
_cell.angle_gamma   90.00
#
_symmetry.space_group_name_H-M   'P 1'
#
loop_
_entity.id
_entity.type
_entity.pdbx_description
1 polymer ?
#
loop_
_entity_poly.entity_id
_entity_poly.type
_entity_poly.pdbx_seq_one_letter_code
_entity_poly.pdbx_strand_id
1 'polypeptide(L)'
;MRTIKRILATLAFAATALSTSAQIQFTGINVTADQSVQMRWTSESNIIYAVDYADEISDSIPWKRLYERFPAQGTNTIFTDGGVYYQGETVEHPRNFSQRFYRVVATGSNDVAPPVVFVTSPTNGFVASGLLNISVTSTGLPAAQIRVFVDGEEVRISTTGETNFTINTCEWPNGLHFIFATVDGSTGPDSTSTTTPATAIGVSSLVQVTFNNFISQYTFSSSWFQPSLGQTQHISALFADCAAWTLTITNPSGTVVRTATGTSYKLNYDWDGTDSSGNLTPDGIYSFGLTASNATGCTQQSASGGGSSEGPPSPSMASFASGEIMVVPTNGSSSAVPLVLYPPDFDLSDHFIFEAGEFPELLLPEKSESQTSTSSVQSYGGTYGPLDAPTPSSPQSAPQPSRPETRRLKNTSGTIGIVALDQYGPANNKPPKIIGTVNIDGALPLPDIRWPRLNAIGFRLTMAKGSYTNVFSKTKADITSGQLQGTGSNVFNSGVDFGMMFAHGVRGTTLDDRATTTPSLQTYIPFPPIGGQYDWIPISKMKFGGSRLKWMGIFACSMLYADNYNDLYNKNVLPLGPNMHMFLSGSTTLYTRGFFGGRLGQELTGISATDTTNAPAKIWDGWRAASKFDHRSGWDLDTNSVPGIVKMRVVYWPGCLDDTIYEYVADSGGGDDQSVSQQDEKTVFDPANPTQ
;
A
#
# COMPACT_ATOMS: atom_id res chain seq x y z
N MET A 1 -28.08 -18.69 6.42
CA MET A 1 -27.56 -18.42 7.78
C MET A 1 -26.13 -18.92 7.83
N ARG A 2 -25.14 -18.02 7.75
CA ARG A 2 -23.71 -18.37 7.90
C ARG A 2 -23.34 -18.14 9.36
N THR A 3 -22.95 -19.22 10.04
CA THR A 3 -22.51 -19.22 11.43
C THR A 3 -21.23 -18.41 11.57
N ILE A 4 -21.19 -17.46 12.49
CA ILE A 4 -20.00 -16.68 12.87
C ILE A 4 -18.96 -17.67 13.40
N LYS A 5 -17.93 -17.99 12.60
CA LYS A 5 -16.80 -18.80 13.03
C LYS A 5 -15.86 -17.91 13.85
N ARG A 6 -15.65 -18.24 15.12
CA ARG A 6 -14.61 -17.63 15.96
C ARG A 6 -13.25 -18.06 15.41
N ILE A 7 -12.37 -17.10 15.14
CA ILE A 7 -10.97 -17.37 14.79
C ILE A 7 -10.28 -17.91 16.05
N LEU A 8 -9.75 -19.14 15.97
CA LEU A 8 -8.77 -19.63 16.94
C LEU A 8 -7.38 -19.29 16.38
N ALA A 9 -6.66 -18.40 17.04
CA ALA A 9 -5.22 -18.28 16.87
C ALA A 9 -4.57 -19.44 17.65
N THR A 10 -4.10 -20.47 16.96
CA THR A 10 -3.42 -21.62 17.57
C THR A 10 -1.92 -21.48 17.35
N LEU A 11 -1.13 -21.41 18.42
CA LEU A 11 0.33 -21.48 18.35
C LEU A 11 0.77 -22.90 17.98
N ALA A 12 1.57 -23.05 16.92
CA ALA A 12 2.33 -24.26 16.67
C ALA A 12 3.82 -23.90 16.61
N PHE A 13 4.63 -24.50 17.48
CA PHE A 13 6.08 -24.42 17.41
C PHE A 13 6.60 -25.49 16.46
N ALA A 14 7.12 -25.08 15.29
CA ALA A 14 8.01 -25.93 14.50
C ALA A 14 9.45 -25.59 14.87
N ALA A 15 10.04 -26.38 15.78
CA ALA A 15 11.45 -26.27 16.13
C ALA A 15 12.30 -26.99 15.06
N THR A 16 12.74 -26.27 14.04
CA THR A 16 13.90 -26.71 13.24
C THR A 16 15.13 -26.01 13.78
N ALA A 17 15.94 -26.76 14.52
CA ALA A 17 17.25 -26.30 14.99
C ALA A 17 18.12 -25.95 13.78
N LEU A 18 18.56 -24.69 13.66
CA LEU A 18 19.81 -24.25 13.05
C LEU A 18 20.03 -22.75 13.29
N SER A 19 21.23 -22.43 13.79
CA SER A 19 21.84 -21.11 14.04
C SER A 19 21.40 -20.31 15.29
N THR A 20 22.41 -19.81 15.98
CA THR A 20 22.39 -19.10 17.27
C THR A 20 21.94 -17.64 17.15
N SER A 21 20.80 -17.36 16.53
CA SER A 21 20.10 -16.09 16.75
C SER A 21 19.11 -16.28 17.90
N ALA A 22 19.08 -15.36 18.87
CA ALA A 22 18.09 -15.38 19.94
C ALA A 22 16.67 -15.56 19.34
N GLN A 23 15.94 -16.57 19.81
CA GLN A 23 14.59 -16.85 19.31
C GLN A 23 13.69 -15.65 19.64
N ILE A 24 13.10 -15.02 18.61
CA ILE A 24 12.18 -13.89 18.78
C ILE A 24 11.03 -14.32 19.70
N GLN A 25 10.86 -13.62 20.82
CA GLN A 25 9.82 -13.90 21.81
C GLN A 25 8.62 -12.99 21.57
N PHE A 26 7.46 -13.58 21.28
CA PHE A 26 6.21 -12.83 21.26
C PHE A 26 5.84 -12.42 22.69
N THR A 27 5.57 -11.14 22.88
CA THR A 27 5.17 -10.55 24.16
C THR A 27 3.66 -10.36 24.27
N GLY A 28 2.94 -10.50 23.16
CA GLY A 28 1.48 -10.47 23.14
C GLY A 28 0.90 -10.69 21.75
N ILE A 29 -0.29 -11.29 21.71
CA ILE A 29 -1.12 -11.42 20.52
C ILE A 29 -2.54 -11.03 20.91
N ASN A 30 -3.17 -10.15 20.13
CA ASN A 30 -4.52 -9.70 20.36
C ASN A 30 -5.31 -9.70 19.05
N VAL A 31 -6.56 -10.16 19.10
CA VAL A 31 -7.51 -10.03 17.98
C VAL A 31 -8.38 -8.83 18.26
N THR A 32 -8.34 -7.84 17.39
CA THR A 32 -9.09 -6.58 17.54
C THR A 32 -10.58 -6.79 17.26
N ALA A 33 -11.42 -5.79 17.56
CA ALA A 33 -12.87 -5.89 17.37
C ALA A 33 -13.29 -6.13 15.90
N ASP A 34 -12.51 -5.60 14.95
CA ASP A 34 -12.65 -5.82 13.51
C ASP A 34 -11.98 -7.12 13.02
N GLN A 35 -11.47 -7.94 13.94
CA GLN A 35 -10.78 -9.21 13.69
C GLN A 35 -9.45 -9.06 12.94
N SER A 36 -8.75 -7.95 13.14
CA SER A 36 -7.33 -7.82 12.77
C SER A 36 -6.47 -8.53 13.83
N VAL A 37 -5.27 -8.95 13.45
CA VAL A 37 -4.36 -9.65 14.37
C VAL A 37 -3.19 -8.75 14.73
N GLN A 38 -3.18 -8.26 15.96
CA GLN A 38 -2.09 -7.49 16.52
C GLN A 38 -1.09 -8.43 17.20
N MET A 39 0.18 -8.28 16.86
CA MET A 39 1.30 -9.03 17.41
C MET A 39 2.31 -8.08 18.04
N ARG A 40 2.93 -8.54 19.12
CA ARG A 40 4.03 -7.85 19.78
C ARG A 40 5.16 -8.83 20.05
N TRP A 41 6.40 -8.37 19.87
CA TRP A 41 7.58 -9.18 20.15
C TRP A 41 8.72 -8.34 20.72
N THR A 42 9.54 -9.00 21.53
CA THR A 42 10.80 -8.43 22.00
C THR A 42 11.70 -8.15 20.79
N SER A 43 12.14 -6.91 20.65
CA SER A 43 12.94 -6.47 19.52
C SER A 43 14.25 -5.85 19.98
N GLU A 44 15.31 -6.06 19.20
CA GLU A 44 16.56 -5.33 19.36
C GLU A 44 16.53 -4.04 18.55
N SER A 45 17.05 -2.96 19.14
CA SER A 45 17.18 -1.66 18.47
C SER A 45 18.00 -1.81 17.18
N ASN A 46 17.63 -1.05 16.14
CA ASN A 46 18.28 -1.04 14.82
C ASN A 46 18.12 -2.32 13.97
N ILE A 47 17.38 -3.33 14.46
CA ILE A 47 17.04 -4.52 13.66
C ILE A 47 15.83 -4.24 12.77
N ILE A 48 15.86 -4.84 11.58
CA ILE A 48 14.82 -4.83 10.58
C ILE A 48 14.22 -6.24 10.51
N TYR A 49 12.89 -6.32 10.58
CA TYR A 49 12.13 -7.57 10.53
C TYR A 49 11.34 -7.73 9.22
N ALA A 50 11.06 -8.97 8.88
CA ALA A 50 9.97 -9.34 7.99
C ALA A 50 8.87 -10.05 8.79
N VAL A 51 7.62 -9.81 8.40
CA VAL A 51 6.45 -10.53 8.91
C VAL A 51 5.92 -11.37 7.76
N ASP A 52 5.83 -12.67 7.97
CA ASP A 52 5.25 -13.61 7.02
C ASP A 52 3.99 -14.24 7.61
N TYR A 53 3.09 -14.69 6.73
CA TYR A 53 1.88 -15.41 7.10
C TYR A 53 1.71 -16.70 6.31
N ALA A 54 0.88 -17.60 6.83
CA ALA A 54 0.41 -18.79 6.13
C ALA A 54 -1.05 -19.07 6.49
N ASP A 55 -1.79 -19.63 5.54
CA ASP A 55 -3.20 -19.98 5.72
C ASP A 55 -3.37 -21.39 6.34
N GLU A 56 -2.28 -22.17 6.35
CA GLU A 56 -2.22 -23.54 6.85
C GLU A 56 -0.83 -23.87 7.42
N ILE A 57 -0.77 -24.86 8.32
CA ILE A 57 0.48 -25.46 8.80
C ILE A 57 0.58 -26.88 8.25
N SER A 58 1.74 -27.19 7.71
CA SER A 58 2.12 -28.51 7.20
C SER A 58 3.62 -28.74 7.43
N ASP A 59 4.13 -29.91 7.05
CA ASP A 59 5.57 -30.22 7.11
C ASP A 59 6.41 -29.26 6.25
N SER A 60 5.80 -28.58 5.28
CA SER A 60 6.40 -27.54 4.44
C SER A 60 5.46 -26.34 4.33
N ILE A 61 5.52 -25.45 5.32
CA ILE A 61 4.64 -24.27 5.41
C ILE A 61 4.92 -23.29 4.25
N PRO A 62 3.92 -22.97 3.40
CA PRO A 62 4.06 -22.03 2.30
C PRO A 62 3.99 -20.58 2.79
N TRP A 63 5.05 -20.12 3.47
CA TRP A 63 5.12 -18.76 3.99
C TRP A 63 5.03 -17.71 2.90
N LYS A 64 4.06 -16.80 3.03
CA LYS A 64 3.85 -15.63 2.18
C LYS A 64 4.29 -14.38 2.93
N ARG A 65 4.90 -13.43 2.22
CA ARG A 65 5.36 -12.17 2.81
C ARG A 65 4.16 -11.26 3.10
N LEU A 66 3.95 -10.91 4.37
CA LEU A 66 2.94 -9.93 4.77
C LEU A 66 3.52 -8.51 4.77
N TYR A 67 4.71 -8.37 5.34
CA TYR A 67 5.40 -7.09 5.44
C TYR A 67 6.91 -7.28 5.36
N GLU A 68 7.57 -6.47 4.54
CA GLU A 68 9.02 -6.47 4.39
C GLU A 68 9.62 -5.20 5.01
N ARG A 69 10.78 -5.36 5.64
CA ARG A 69 11.57 -4.25 6.20
C ARG A 69 10.87 -3.44 7.30
N PHE A 70 10.21 -4.12 8.24
CA PHE A 70 9.60 -3.47 9.40
C PHE A 70 10.66 -3.12 10.46
N PRO A 71 10.85 -1.83 10.82
CA PRO A 71 11.88 -1.45 11.78
C PRO A 71 11.48 -1.79 13.23
N ALA A 72 12.45 -2.14 14.06
CA ALA A 72 12.25 -2.23 15.51
C ALA A 72 11.74 -0.90 16.10
N GLN A 73 10.73 -0.97 16.97
CA GLN A 73 10.16 0.20 17.66
C GLN A 73 10.73 0.38 19.08
N GLY A 74 12.01 0.06 19.25
CA GLY A 74 12.67 -0.05 20.55
C GLY A 74 12.78 -1.49 21.01
N THR A 75 12.50 -1.77 22.29
CA THR A 75 12.66 -3.10 22.88
C THR A 75 11.45 -4.02 22.72
N ASN A 76 10.31 -3.46 22.29
CA ASN A 76 9.09 -4.21 22.01
C ASN A 76 8.41 -3.61 20.78
N THR A 77 8.24 -4.40 19.75
CA THR A 77 7.71 -3.95 18.47
C THR A 77 6.27 -4.40 18.31
N ILE A 78 5.37 -3.50 17.85
CA ILE A 78 3.96 -3.81 17.57
C ILE A 78 3.69 -3.79 16.06
N PHE A 79 2.98 -4.80 15.58
CA PHE A 79 2.49 -4.89 14.21
C PHE A 79 1.07 -5.43 14.20
N THR A 80 0.22 -4.92 13.32
CA THR A 80 -1.15 -5.41 13.15
C THR A 80 -1.41 -5.79 11.71
N ASP A 81 -1.85 -7.04 11.52
CA ASP A 81 -2.37 -7.54 10.26
C ASP A 81 -3.86 -7.18 10.13
N GLY A 82 -4.16 -6.13 9.36
CA GLY A 82 -5.50 -5.80 8.88
C GLY A 82 -5.75 -6.24 7.42
N GLY A 83 -4.86 -7.06 6.86
CA GLY A 83 -4.73 -7.26 5.42
C GLY A 83 -3.91 -6.16 4.74
N VAL A 84 -3.30 -6.49 3.60
CA VAL A 84 -2.43 -5.60 2.82
C VAL A 84 -2.87 -5.65 1.37
N TYR A 85 -3.46 -4.56 0.87
CA TYR A 85 -4.12 -4.58 -0.43
C TYR A 85 -3.31 -3.93 -1.56
N TYR A 86 -2.16 -3.34 -1.23
CA TYR A 86 -1.39 -2.50 -2.16
C TYR A 86 0.09 -2.90 -2.34
N GLN A 87 0.59 -3.94 -1.65
CA GLN A 87 2.01 -4.33 -1.73
C GLN A 87 2.36 -5.33 -2.84
N GLY A 88 1.42 -5.71 -3.71
CA GLY A 88 1.67 -6.52 -4.91
C GLY A 88 0.72 -7.72 -5.02
N GLU A 89 0.71 -8.59 -4.00
CA GLU A 89 -0.34 -9.59 -3.80
C GLU A 89 -1.35 -9.03 -2.81
N THR A 90 -2.63 -9.09 -3.14
CA THR A 90 -3.68 -8.72 -2.19
C THR A 90 -3.68 -9.74 -1.05
N VAL A 91 -3.19 -9.32 0.11
CA VAL A 91 -3.37 -10.06 1.35
C VAL A 91 -4.70 -9.64 1.95
N GLU A 92 -5.68 -10.52 1.82
CA GLU A 92 -7.00 -10.28 2.40
C GLU A 92 -6.94 -10.15 3.93
N HIS A 93 -7.93 -9.48 4.49
CA HIS A 93 -8.07 -9.26 5.93
C HIS A 93 -8.20 -10.60 6.70
N PRO A 94 -7.57 -10.77 7.88
CA PRO A 94 -7.64 -12.02 8.66
C PRO A 94 -9.04 -12.54 8.94
N ARG A 95 -10.00 -11.66 9.22
CA ARG A 95 -11.45 -11.95 9.35
C ARG A 95 -12.06 -12.85 8.26
N ASN A 96 -11.48 -12.88 7.06
CA ASN A 96 -11.97 -13.69 5.95
C ASN A 96 -11.50 -15.16 6.04
N PHE A 97 -10.59 -15.47 6.96
CA PHE A 97 -9.98 -16.78 7.12
C PHE A 97 -10.39 -17.39 8.47
N SER A 98 -10.54 -18.71 8.52
CA SER A 98 -10.80 -19.41 9.78
C SER A 98 -9.59 -19.44 10.70
N GLN A 99 -8.39 -19.42 10.11
CA GLN A 99 -7.09 -19.47 10.79
C GLN A 99 -6.08 -18.70 9.95
N ARG A 100 -5.08 -18.12 10.61
CA ARG A 100 -3.91 -17.51 9.99
C ARG A 100 -2.72 -17.68 10.92
N PHE A 101 -1.60 -18.10 10.36
CA PHE A 101 -0.36 -18.36 11.09
C PHE A 101 0.67 -17.31 10.73
N TYR A 102 1.55 -16.98 11.67
CA TYR A 102 2.50 -15.89 11.54
C TYR A 102 3.90 -16.32 11.95
N ARG A 103 4.91 -15.77 11.27
CA ARG A 103 6.28 -15.75 11.78
C ARG A 103 6.88 -14.36 11.61
N VAL A 104 7.76 -14.01 12.53
CA VAL A 104 8.60 -12.82 12.43
C VAL A 104 10.03 -13.30 12.21
N VAL A 105 10.72 -12.69 11.25
CA VAL A 105 12.09 -13.03 10.87
C VAL A 105 12.95 -11.78 10.97
N ALA A 106 14.05 -11.82 11.71
CA ALA A 106 15.05 -10.77 11.66
C ALA A 106 15.79 -10.85 10.32
N THR A 107 15.68 -9.82 9.49
CA THR A 107 16.23 -9.79 8.13
C THR A 107 17.56 -9.05 8.02
N GLY A 108 17.95 -8.31 9.07
CA GLY A 108 19.21 -7.56 9.10
C GLY A 108 19.11 -6.33 10.00
N SER A 109 20.04 -5.40 9.82
CA SER A 109 20.04 -4.08 10.46
C SER A 109 20.11 -2.98 9.41
N ASN A 110 19.92 -1.72 9.81
CA ASN A 110 20.15 -0.59 8.91
C ASN A 110 21.60 -0.55 8.40
N ASP A 111 21.78 -0.17 7.13
CA ASP A 111 23.10 -0.08 6.48
C ASP A 111 23.91 1.13 7.00
N VAL A 112 23.19 2.17 7.40
CA VAL A 112 23.69 3.46 7.89
C VAL A 112 22.84 3.94 9.07
N ALA A 113 23.26 5.03 9.72
CA ALA A 113 22.46 5.64 10.79
C ALA A 113 21.05 6.00 10.27
N PRO A 114 19.98 5.52 10.94
CA PRO A 114 18.62 5.79 10.50
C PRO A 114 18.24 7.28 10.64
N PRO A 115 17.32 7.78 9.80
CA PRO A 115 16.79 9.12 9.97
C PRO A 115 16.07 9.25 11.32
N VAL A 116 16.15 10.43 11.92
CA VAL A 116 15.39 10.74 13.15
C VAL A 116 14.01 11.18 12.72
N VAL A 117 12.96 10.52 13.22
CA VAL A 117 11.57 10.73 12.79
C VAL A 117 10.72 11.23 13.95
N PHE A 118 9.87 12.22 13.70
CA PHE A 118 8.91 12.75 14.67
C PHE A 118 7.52 12.80 14.06
N VAL A 119 6.53 12.35 14.82
CA VAL A 119 5.13 12.74 14.62
C VAL A 119 4.93 14.04 15.41
N THR A 120 4.78 15.15 14.71
CA THR A 120 4.66 16.50 15.32
C THR A 120 3.22 16.89 15.62
N SER A 121 2.27 16.23 14.96
CA SER A 121 0.84 16.29 15.25
C SER A 121 0.23 14.94 14.89
N PRO A 122 -0.71 14.39 15.68
CA PRO A 122 -1.14 14.90 16.99
C PRO A 122 -0.05 14.78 18.08
N THR A 123 -0.29 15.37 19.24
CA THR A 123 0.55 15.20 20.44
C THR A 123 -0.05 14.18 21.41
N ASN A 124 0.74 13.69 22.36
CA ASN A 124 0.28 12.73 23.38
C ASN A 124 -0.94 13.25 24.15
N GLY A 125 -1.96 12.40 24.28
CA GLY A 125 -3.21 12.70 24.98
C GLY A 125 -4.25 13.42 24.12
N PHE A 126 -3.99 13.65 22.83
CA PHE A 126 -4.96 14.27 21.92
C PHE A 126 -6.24 13.42 21.82
N VAL A 127 -7.40 14.08 21.81
CA VAL A 127 -8.71 13.43 21.60
C VAL A 127 -9.20 13.76 20.20
N ALA A 128 -9.36 12.74 19.36
CA ALA A 128 -9.71 12.89 17.95
C ALA A 128 -11.11 12.36 17.64
N SER A 129 -11.81 13.04 16.73
CA SER A 129 -13.13 12.64 16.21
C SER A 129 -13.22 13.01 14.73
N GLY A 130 -13.72 12.11 13.88
CA GLY A 130 -13.78 12.31 12.43
C GLY A 130 -12.40 12.26 11.76
N LEU A 131 -12.06 13.29 10.97
CA LEU A 131 -10.77 13.35 10.29
C LEU A 131 -9.66 13.85 11.23
N LEU A 132 -8.57 13.08 11.31
CA LEU A 132 -7.37 13.43 12.06
C LEU A 132 -6.21 13.66 11.12
N ASN A 133 -5.59 14.84 11.22
CA ASN A 133 -4.37 15.19 10.50
C ASN A 133 -3.13 14.77 11.30
N ILE A 134 -2.22 14.07 10.62
CA ILE A 134 -0.96 13.59 11.15
C ILE A 134 0.17 14.26 10.38
N SER A 135 1.09 14.91 11.09
CA SER A 135 2.25 15.59 10.51
C SER A 135 3.52 14.87 10.95
N VAL A 136 4.38 14.56 9.99
CA VAL A 136 5.63 13.83 10.18
C VAL A 136 6.80 14.70 9.73
N THR A 137 7.86 14.77 10.54
CA THR A 137 9.13 15.39 10.15
C THR A 137 10.27 14.40 10.32
N SER A 138 11.32 14.54 9.50
CA SER A 138 12.50 13.70 9.59
C SER A 138 13.78 14.45 9.27
N THR A 139 14.89 14.05 9.90
CA THR A 139 16.25 14.57 9.64
C THR A 139 17.26 13.42 9.50
N GLY A 140 18.46 13.72 8.97
CA GLY A 140 19.58 12.76 8.89
C GLY A 140 19.78 12.12 7.52
N LEU A 141 18.72 11.63 6.88
CA LEU A 141 18.75 11.13 5.50
C LEU A 141 17.61 11.75 4.69
N PRO A 142 17.81 12.01 3.39
CA PRO A 142 16.71 12.31 2.47
C PRO A 142 15.64 11.22 2.54
N ALA A 143 14.39 11.64 2.79
CA ALA A 143 13.25 10.74 2.90
C ALA A 143 12.83 10.23 1.51
N ALA A 144 12.77 8.91 1.34
CA ALA A 144 12.31 8.25 0.12
C ALA A 144 10.83 7.81 0.23
N GLN A 145 10.42 7.30 1.39
CA GLN A 145 9.04 6.91 1.68
C GLN A 145 8.72 7.22 3.15
N ILE A 146 7.50 7.69 3.42
CA ILE A 146 6.99 7.90 4.77
C ILE A 146 5.75 7.04 4.95
N ARG A 147 5.70 6.25 6.01
CA ARG A 147 4.55 5.40 6.35
C ARG A 147 4.02 5.80 7.72
N VAL A 148 2.71 5.79 7.87
CA VAL A 148 2.03 6.08 9.14
C VAL A 148 1.25 4.86 9.56
N PHE A 149 1.31 4.59 10.86
CA PHE A 149 0.70 3.43 11.48
C PHE A 149 -0.24 3.84 12.61
N VAL A 150 -1.32 3.08 12.78
CA VAL A 150 -2.22 3.14 13.95
C VAL A 150 -2.24 1.74 14.55
N ASP A 151 -1.87 1.63 15.83
CA ASP A 151 -1.81 0.36 16.57
C ASP A 151 -0.99 -0.74 15.88
N GLY A 152 0.04 -0.36 15.12
CA GLY A 152 0.90 -1.27 14.36
C GLY A 152 0.40 -1.64 12.96
N GLU A 153 -0.78 -1.15 12.54
CA GLU A 153 -1.28 -1.32 11.18
C GLU A 153 -0.85 -0.15 10.30
N GLU A 154 -0.35 -0.42 9.09
CA GLU A 154 -0.03 0.64 8.12
C GLU A 154 -1.31 1.24 7.55
N VAL A 155 -1.56 2.51 7.90
CA VAL A 155 -2.78 3.22 7.47
C VAL A 155 -2.54 4.14 6.31
N ARG A 156 -1.32 4.70 6.17
CA ARG A 156 -0.96 5.66 5.11
C ARG A 156 0.47 5.47 4.66
N ILE A 157 0.71 5.75 3.38
CA ILE A 157 2.06 5.83 2.80
C ILE A 157 2.15 6.99 1.81
N SER A 158 3.28 7.70 1.90
CA SER A 158 3.75 8.72 0.98
C SER A 158 4.96 8.19 0.22
N THR A 159 4.89 8.24 -1.11
CA THR A 159 5.99 7.90 -2.03
C THR A 159 6.48 9.11 -2.82
N THR A 160 6.01 10.29 -2.44
CA THR A 160 6.19 11.56 -3.15
C THR A 160 6.64 12.67 -2.20
N GLY A 161 6.99 12.32 -0.97
CA GLY A 161 7.53 13.24 0.02
C GLY A 161 6.47 14.07 0.76
N GLU A 162 5.17 13.73 0.66
CA GLU A 162 4.17 14.29 1.56
C GLU A 162 4.51 13.94 3.00
N THR A 163 4.43 14.94 3.87
CA THR A 163 4.69 14.86 5.30
C THR A 163 3.43 15.01 6.14
N ASN A 164 2.28 15.26 5.50
CA ASN A 164 0.99 15.38 6.15
C ASN A 164 0.06 14.30 5.63
N PHE A 165 -0.68 13.69 6.54
CA PHE A 165 -1.57 12.56 6.28
C PHE A 165 -2.90 12.81 6.98
N THR A 166 -3.98 12.27 6.44
CA THR A 166 -5.31 12.41 7.06
C THR A 166 -5.94 11.04 7.19
N ILE A 167 -6.30 10.64 8.42
CA ILE A 167 -7.01 9.39 8.71
C ILE A 167 -8.44 9.67 9.19
N ASN A 168 -9.34 8.71 9.01
CA ASN A 168 -10.71 8.78 9.52
C ASN A 168 -10.83 7.96 10.80
N THR A 169 -10.87 8.60 11.96
CA THR A 169 -10.90 7.90 13.26
C THR A 169 -12.20 7.10 13.47
N CYS A 170 -13.24 7.33 12.66
CA CYS A 170 -14.48 6.55 12.69
C CYS A 170 -14.26 5.09 12.26
N GLU A 171 -13.13 4.74 11.65
CA GLU A 171 -12.85 3.37 11.18
C GLU A 171 -12.39 2.43 12.29
N TRP A 172 -12.02 2.98 13.45
CA TRP A 172 -11.55 2.23 14.62
C TRP A 172 -12.61 2.20 15.73
N PRO A 173 -12.48 1.27 16.70
CA PRO A 173 -13.16 1.40 17.99
C PRO A 173 -12.83 2.73 18.67
N ASN A 174 -13.73 3.21 19.54
CA ASN A 174 -13.37 4.31 20.44
C ASN A 174 -12.43 3.80 21.54
N GLY A 175 -11.61 4.70 22.07
CA GLY A 175 -10.66 4.41 23.14
C GLY A 175 -9.25 4.82 22.78
N LEU A 176 -8.27 4.19 23.42
CA LEU A 176 -6.86 4.54 23.31
C LEU A 176 -6.19 3.88 22.09
N HIS A 177 -5.46 4.68 21.32
CA HIS A 177 -4.71 4.25 20.14
C HIS A 177 -3.29 4.83 20.13
N PHE A 178 -2.39 4.17 19.41
CA PHE A 178 -1.00 4.61 19.24
C PHE A 178 -0.70 4.89 17.77
N ILE A 179 -0.19 6.09 17.49
CA ILE A 179 0.24 6.52 16.17
C ILE A 179 1.76 6.57 16.12
N PHE A 180 2.37 6.04 15.07
CA PHE A 180 3.78 6.26 14.79
C PHE A 180 4.02 6.33 13.29
N ALA A 181 5.20 6.83 12.91
CA ALA A 181 5.61 6.91 11.53
C ALA A 181 6.99 6.26 11.32
N THR A 182 7.20 5.71 10.14
CA THR A 182 8.51 5.27 9.66
C THR A 182 8.93 6.08 8.45
N VAL A 183 10.23 6.29 8.30
CA VAL A 183 10.83 6.98 7.15
C VAL A 183 11.94 6.13 6.59
N ASP A 184 11.77 5.68 5.35
CA ASP A 184 12.82 5.04 4.58
C ASP A 184 13.76 6.14 4.06
N GLY A 185 14.96 6.19 4.60
CA GLY A 185 16.05 7.06 4.18
C GLY A 185 17.07 6.34 3.30
N SER A 186 17.73 7.10 2.43
CA SER A 186 18.87 6.59 1.67
C SER A 186 19.96 7.65 1.53
N THR A 187 21.22 7.24 1.39
CA THR A 187 22.35 8.17 1.24
C THR A 187 22.35 8.97 -0.07
N GLY A 188 21.34 8.80 -0.93
CA GLY A 188 21.46 9.28 -2.31
C GLY A 188 22.37 8.35 -3.14
N PRO A 189 22.31 8.41 -4.47
CA PRO A 189 23.39 7.91 -5.32
C PRO A 189 24.54 8.93 -5.23
N ASP A 190 25.74 8.47 -4.91
CA ASP A 190 26.93 9.29 -5.05
C ASP A 190 27.11 9.60 -6.54
N SER A 191 27.24 10.87 -6.90
CA SER A 191 27.44 11.31 -8.30
C SER A 191 28.72 10.75 -8.94
N THR A 192 29.57 10.09 -8.14
CA THR A 192 30.90 9.62 -8.56
C THR A 192 31.18 8.14 -8.29
N SER A 193 30.29 7.40 -7.62
CA SER A 193 30.60 6.04 -7.14
C SER A 193 29.76 4.94 -7.79
N THR A 194 30.38 3.77 -7.94
CA THR A 194 29.77 2.53 -8.45
C THR A 194 29.00 1.73 -7.38
N THR A 195 28.73 2.31 -6.20
CA THR A 195 28.18 1.59 -5.05
C THR A 195 26.67 1.75 -4.94
N THR A 196 25.98 0.67 -4.57
CA THR A 196 24.55 0.72 -4.22
C THR A 196 24.29 1.73 -3.09
N PRO A 197 23.29 2.62 -3.19
CA PRO A 197 22.94 3.53 -2.10
C PRO A 197 22.66 2.76 -0.81
N ALA A 198 23.24 3.20 0.31
CA ALA A 198 22.97 2.61 1.60
C ALA A 198 21.60 3.10 2.11
N THR A 199 20.84 2.21 2.75
CA THR A 199 19.48 2.48 3.20
C THR A 199 19.34 2.35 4.71
N ALA A 200 18.45 3.14 5.29
CA ALA A 200 18.08 2.99 6.69
C ALA A 200 16.64 3.42 6.93
N ILE A 201 16.00 2.84 7.94
CA ILE A 201 14.61 3.10 8.28
C ILE A 201 14.58 3.70 9.68
N GLY A 202 14.09 4.95 9.74
CA GLY A 202 13.82 5.64 10.99
C GLY A 202 12.41 5.35 11.47
N VAL A 203 12.22 5.41 12.78
CA VAL A 203 10.92 5.22 13.44
C VAL A 203 10.71 6.32 14.48
N SER A 204 9.49 6.85 14.56
CA SER A 204 9.14 7.83 15.58
C SER A 204 8.85 7.14 16.93
N SER A 205 8.79 7.93 18.00
CA SER A 205 8.11 7.48 19.22
C SER A 205 6.63 7.20 18.96
N LEU A 206 6.03 6.34 19.79
CA LEU A 206 4.58 6.13 19.80
C LEU A 206 3.88 7.37 20.37
N VAL A 207 2.87 7.87 19.66
CA VAL A 207 2.00 8.97 20.08
C VAL A 207 0.66 8.41 20.52
N GLN A 208 0.31 8.63 21.78
CA GLN A 208 -0.95 8.20 22.37
C GLN A 208 -2.08 9.17 22.01
N VAL A 209 -3.16 8.65 21.42
CA VAL A 209 -4.35 9.42 20.99
C VAL A 209 -5.61 8.69 21.42
N THR A 210 -6.63 9.41 21.85
CA THR A 210 -7.96 8.84 22.15
C THR A 210 -8.92 9.08 20.99
N PHE A 211 -9.49 8.04 20.42
CA PHE A 211 -10.56 8.16 19.43
C PHE A 211 -11.91 8.21 20.14
N ASN A 212 -12.70 9.22 19.78
CA ASN A 212 -13.98 9.51 20.44
C ASN A 212 -15.03 9.93 19.40
N ASN A 213 -15.69 8.95 18.80
CA ASN A 213 -16.65 9.13 17.72
C ASN A 213 -18.05 8.68 18.13
N PHE A 214 -19.07 9.41 17.68
CA PHE A 214 -20.45 8.94 17.72
C PHE A 214 -20.67 7.78 16.73
N ILE A 215 -19.99 7.81 15.58
CA ILE A 215 -19.91 6.74 14.59
C ILE A 215 -18.51 6.11 14.66
N SER A 216 -18.41 4.85 15.08
CA SER A 216 -17.14 4.11 15.18
C SER A 216 -17.20 2.80 14.41
N GLN A 217 -16.05 2.18 14.13
CA GLN A 217 -15.94 0.95 13.36
C GLN A 217 -16.69 1.01 12.01
N TYR A 218 -16.76 2.19 11.39
CA TYR A 218 -17.31 2.36 10.06
C TYR A 218 -16.37 1.71 9.04
N THR A 219 -16.79 0.57 8.51
CA THR A 219 -15.92 -0.35 7.78
C THR A 219 -16.62 -0.99 6.59
N PHE A 220 -15.81 -1.51 5.67
CA PHE A 220 -16.24 -2.26 4.49
C PHE A 220 -15.73 -3.70 4.54
N SER A 221 -16.47 -4.67 3.97
CA SER A 221 -16.00 -6.08 3.83
C SER A 221 -14.79 -6.24 2.92
N SER A 222 -14.70 -5.42 1.87
CA SER A 222 -13.70 -5.54 0.82
C SER A 222 -13.37 -4.18 0.21
N SER A 223 -12.22 -4.10 -0.44
CA SER A 223 -11.77 -2.94 -1.23
C SER A 223 -12.58 -2.78 -2.51
N TRP A 224 -13.01 -3.88 -3.10
CA TRP A 224 -13.85 -3.97 -4.29
C TRP A 224 -14.81 -5.17 -4.17
N PHE A 225 -15.83 -5.22 -5.02
CA PHE A 225 -16.74 -6.36 -5.10
C PHE A 225 -17.28 -6.54 -6.52
N GLN A 226 -17.61 -7.77 -6.89
CA GLN A 226 -18.14 -8.16 -8.20
C GLN A 226 -19.56 -8.72 -8.09
N PRO A 227 -20.60 -7.89 -8.30
CA PRO A 227 -22.01 -8.32 -8.24
C PRO A 227 -22.37 -9.43 -9.21
N SER A 228 -21.73 -9.49 -10.37
CA SER A 228 -21.93 -10.56 -11.36
C SER A 228 -21.54 -11.95 -10.82
N LEU A 229 -20.68 -12.00 -9.81
CA LEU A 229 -20.29 -13.23 -9.09
C LEU A 229 -21.10 -13.44 -7.80
N GLY A 230 -22.16 -12.65 -7.59
CA GLY A 230 -22.99 -12.70 -6.37
C GLY A 230 -22.31 -12.11 -5.13
N GLN A 231 -21.25 -11.33 -5.29
CA GLN A 231 -20.62 -10.62 -4.18
C GLN A 231 -21.42 -9.36 -3.81
N THR A 232 -21.42 -9.02 -2.52
CA THR A 232 -21.96 -7.77 -1.98
C THR A 232 -20.86 -6.98 -1.27
N GLN A 233 -20.97 -5.66 -1.28
CA GLN A 233 -20.23 -4.80 -0.38
C GLN A 233 -20.97 -4.75 0.96
N HIS A 234 -20.40 -5.36 2.00
CA HIS A 234 -20.90 -5.20 3.35
C HIS A 234 -20.40 -3.86 3.92
N ILE A 235 -21.31 -3.08 4.49
CA ILE A 235 -21.07 -1.82 5.17
C ILE A 235 -21.54 -1.97 6.62
N SER A 236 -20.65 -1.72 7.57
CA SER A 236 -20.94 -1.81 9.00
C SER A 236 -20.45 -0.59 9.76
N ALA A 237 -21.16 -0.21 10.83
CA ALA A 237 -20.73 0.83 11.79
C ALA A 237 -21.40 0.60 13.15
N LEU A 238 -20.79 1.09 14.23
CA LEU A 238 -21.37 1.16 15.57
C LEU A 238 -21.65 2.61 15.96
N PHE A 239 -22.72 2.81 16.71
CA PHE A 239 -23.09 4.11 17.25
C PHE A 239 -22.90 4.15 18.76
N ALA A 240 -22.42 5.28 19.29
CA ALA A 240 -22.17 5.44 20.72
C ALA A 240 -23.45 5.40 21.57
N ASP A 241 -24.61 5.69 20.96
CA ASP A 241 -25.94 5.55 21.55
C ASP A 241 -26.95 5.16 20.45
N CYS A 242 -28.22 5.00 20.81
CA CYS A 242 -29.31 4.78 19.88
C CYS A 242 -29.30 5.89 18.82
N ALA A 243 -29.19 5.51 17.54
CA ALA A 243 -29.03 6.47 16.46
C ALA A 243 -30.04 6.25 15.34
N ALA A 244 -30.60 7.34 14.83
CA ALA A 244 -31.20 7.40 13.51
C ALA A 244 -30.09 7.67 12.50
N TRP A 245 -29.90 6.76 11.55
CA TRP A 245 -28.80 6.82 10.58
C TRP A 245 -29.30 6.84 9.15
N THR A 246 -28.51 7.45 8.26
CA THR A 246 -28.71 7.48 6.81
C THR A 246 -27.40 7.15 6.11
N LEU A 247 -27.42 6.09 5.29
CA LEU A 247 -26.34 5.70 4.39
C LEU A 247 -26.72 6.10 2.96
N THR A 248 -25.87 6.85 2.27
CA THR A 248 -26.03 7.19 0.85
C THR A 248 -24.90 6.59 0.02
N ILE A 249 -25.24 6.08 -1.16
CA ILE A 249 -24.29 5.55 -2.14
C ILE A 249 -24.40 6.40 -3.39
N THR A 250 -23.29 6.99 -3.79
CA THR A 250 -23.19 7.95 -4.90
C THR A 250 -22.29 7.39 -5.99
N ASN A 251 -22.73 7.50 -7.25
CA ASN A 251 -21.96 7.05 -8.41
C ASN A 251 -20.83 8.05 -8.80
N PRO A 252 -19.96 7.71 -9.78
CA PRO A 252 -18.91 8.61 -10.23
C PRO A 252 -19.40 9.98 -10.73
N SER A 253 -20.63 10.07 -11.26
CA SER A 253 -21.23 11.33 -11.73
C SER A 253 -21.84 12.19 -10.62
N GLY A 254 -21.64 11.83 -9.35
CA GLY A 254 -22.16 12.57 -8.19
C GLY A 254 -23.65 12.35 -7.91
N THR A 255 -24.28 11.37 -8.57
CA THR A 255 -25.71 11.04 -8.39
C THR A 255 -25.88 9.96 -7.33
N VAL A 256 -26.79 10.19 -6.37
CA VAL A 256 -27.15 9.19 -5.36
C VAL A 256 -27.93 8.07 -6.03
N VAL A 257 -27.34 6.87 -6.06
CA VAL A 257 -27.96 5.67 -6.64
C VAL A 257 -28.74 4.87 -5.61
N ARG A 258 -28.40 5.00 -4.32
CA ARG A 258 -29.04 4.26 -3.24
C ARG A 258 -29.00 5.01 -1.92
N THR A 259 -30.10 4.90 -1.17
CA THR A 259 -30.22 5.43 0.20
C THR A 259 -30.77 4.33 1.10
N ALA A 260 -30.14 4.12 2.26
CA ALA A 260 -30.65 3.25 3.31
C ALA A 260 -30.76 4.05 4.61
N THR A 261 -31.79 3.79 5.40
CA THR A 261 -32.03 4.45 6.70
C THR A 261 -32.42 3.43 7.76
N GLY A 262 -32.21 3.76 9.02
CA GLY A 262 -32.66 2.94 10.13
C GLY A 262 -32.45 3.61 11.49
N THR A 263 -32.97 2.96 12.53
CA THR A 263 -32.80 3.39 13.93
C THR A 263 -32.28 2.21 14.75
N SER A 264 -31.02 2.27 15.19
CA SER A 264 -30.35 1.16 15.88
C SER A 264 -29.05 1.62 16.56
N TYR A 265 -28.41 0.71 17.32
CA TYR A 265 -27.04 0.90 17.86
C TYR A 265 -25.93 0.52 16.87
N LYS A 266 -26.29 -0.08 15.74
CA LYS A 266 -25.35 -0.53 14.70
C LYS A 266 -25.97 -0.46 13.31
N LEU A 267 -25.16 -0.16 12.32
CA LEU A 267 -25.45 -0.32 10.89
C LEU A 267 -24.88 -1.65 10.42
N ASN A 268 -25.68 -2.43 9.68
CA ASN A 268 -25.22 -3.52 8.83
C ASN A 268 -26.02 -3.45 7.53
N TYR A 269 -25.34 -3.28 6.40
CA TYR A 269 -25.98 -3.13 5.10
C TYR A 269 -25.16 -3.83 4.02
N ASP A 270 -25.81 -4.63 3.18
CA ASP A 270 -25.18 -5.29 2.04
C ASP A 270 -25.64 -4.63 0.74
N TRP A 271 -24.70 -4.03 0.01
CA TRP A 271 -24.96 -3.47 -1.30
C TRP A 271 -24.56 -4.44 -2.41
N ASP A 272 -25.49 -4.77 -3.28
CA ASP A 272 -25.37 -5.68 -4.41
C ASP A 272 -25.03 -4.98 -5.72
N GLY A 273 -24.69 -3.69 -5.69
CA GLY A 273 -24.42 -2.92 -6.89
C GLY A 273 -25.67 -2.49 -7.67
N THR A 274 -26.86 -2.53 -7.04
CA THR A 274 -28.11 -2.02 -7.65
C THR A 274 -28.49 -0.62 -7.16
N ASP A 275 -29.23 0.11 -7.98
CA ASP A 275 -29.85 1.37 -7.60
C ASP A 275 -31.12 1.17 -6.75
N SER A 276 -31.78 2.26 -6.35
CA SER A 276 -33.05 2.22 -5.60
C SER A 276 -34.22 1.59 -6.36
N SER A 277 -34.12 1.44 -7.69
CA SER A 277 -35.12 0.76 -8.53
C SER A 277 -34.80 -0.72 -8.76
N GLY A 278 -33.67 -1.22 -8.25
CA GLY A 278 -33.20 -2.59 -8.44
C GLY A 278 -32.42 -2.82 -9.74
N ASN A 279 -32.09 -1.77 -10.50
CA ASN A 279 -31.28 -1.89 -11.71
C ASN A 279 -29.79 -1.97 -11.36
N LEU A 280 -29.02 -2.76 -12.11
CA LEU A 280 -27.57 -2.76 -11.99
C LEU A 280 -27.00 -1.39 -12.35
N THR A 281 -26.20 -0.83 -11.46
CA THR A 281 -25.47 0.41 -11.75
C THR A 281 -24.26 0.15 -12.67
N PRO A 282 -23.68 1.17 -13.34
CA PRO A 282 -22.44 0.99 -14.11
C PRO A 282 -21.25 0.59 -13.22
N ASP A 283 -20.23 0.00 -13.83
CA ASP A 283 -18.94 -0.21 -13.18
C ASP A 283 -18.26 1.12 -12.87
N GLY A 284 -17.48 1.19 -11.81
CA GLY A 284 -16.78 2.41 -11.44
C GLY A 284 -16.65 2.62 -9.94
N ILE A 285 -16.23 3.84 -9.60
CA ILE A 285 -15.88 4.26 -8.24
C ILE A 285 -17.10 4.87 -7.56
N TYR A 286 -17.54 4.26 -6.46
CA TYR A 286 -18.69 4.75 -5.69
C TYR A 286 -18.24 5.42 -4.39
N SER A 287 -19.03 6.37 -3.90
CA SER A 287 -18.80 7.06 -2.62
C SER A 287 -19.92 6.77 -1.63
N PHE A 288 -19.57 6.66 -0.33
CA PHE A 288 -20.50 6.24 0.72
C PHE A 288 -20.58 7.27 1.87
N GLY A 289 -21.69 8.01 1.94
CA GLY A 289 -21.94 8.95 3.03
C GLY A 289 -22.70 8.30 4.18
N LEU A 290 -22.22 8.44 5.42
CA LEU A 290 -22.95 7.99 6.61
C LEU A 290 -23.18 9.15 7.58
N THR A 291 -24.44 9.43 7.88
CA THR A 291 -24.84 10.36 8.93
C THR A 291 -25.62 9.63 10.01
N ALA A 292 -25.45 10.05 11.26
CA ALA A 292 -26.17 9.52 12.40
C ALA A 292 -26.42 10.60 13.45
N SER A 293 -27.60 10.57 14.06
CA SER A 293 -27.96 11.43 15.19
C SER A 293 -28.62 10.60 16.28
N ASN A 294 -28.49 11.04 17.53
CA ASN A 294 -29.24 10.46 18.65
C ASN A 294 -30.73 10.29 18.31
N ALA A 295 -31.26 9.13 18.68
CA ALA A 295 -32.64 8.75 18.52
C ALA A 295 -33.14 8.03 19.78
N THR A 296 -34.44 7.80 19.83
CA THR A 296 -35.10 6.97 20.83
C THR A 296 -35.78 5.79 20.14
N GLY A 297 -36.12 4.74 20.89
CA GLY A 297 -36.87 3.60 20.35
C GLY A 297 -36.01 2.50 19.72
N CYS A 298 -34.68 2.55 19.86
CA CYS A 298 -33.87 1.35 19.62
C CYS A 298 -34.28 0.26 20.59
N THR A 299 -34.66 -0.91 20.07
CA THR A 299 -34.84 -2.08 20.91
C THR A 299 -33.45 -2.59 21.26
N GLN A 300 -33.10 -2.54 22.55
CA GLN A 300 -31.95 -3.28 23.06
C GLN A 300 -32.18 -4.75 22.70
N GLN A 301 -31.21 -5.36 22.02
CA GLN A 301 -31.22 -6.80 21.85
C GLN A 301 -30.93 -7.38 23.24
N SER A 302 -31.97 -7.81 23.96
CA SER A 302 -31.84 -8.33 25.31
C SER A 302 -30.76 -9.41 25.36
N ALA A 303 -29.66 -9.12 26.05
CA ALA A 303 -28.87 -10.17 26.68
C ALA A 303 -29.79 -10.78 27.75
N SER A 304 -30.29 -11.98 27.49
CA SER A 304 -31.01 -12.75 28.50
C SER A 304 -30.04 -13.16 29.62
N GLY A 305 -30.19 -12.57 30.79
CA GLY A 305 -29.52 -12.98 32.03
C GLY A 305 -30.12 -12.18 33.20
N GLY A 306 -30.71 -12.88 34.16
CA GLY A 306 -31.67 -12.34 35.12
C GLY A 306 -31.11 -11.29 36.08
N GLY A 307 -32.02 -10.43 36.56
CA GLY A 307 -31.68 -9.40 37.53
C GLY A 307 -31.45 -9.94 38.94
N SER A 308 -30.42 -9.42 39.58
CA SER A 308 -30.43 -9.06 40.99
C SER A 308 -29.47 -7.89 41.18
N SER A 309 -29.93 -6.89 41.92
CA SER A 309 -29.19 -5.71 42.32
C SER A 309 -27.96 -6.09 43.14
N GLU A 310 -26.78 -5.95 42.56
CA GLU A 310 -25.50 -5.72 43.24
C GLU A 310 -24.51 -5.19 42.18
N GLY A 311 -23.62 -4.28 42.58
CA GLY A 311 -22.74 -3.53 41.68
C GLY A 311 -21.90 -4.42 40.76
N PRO A 312 -21.38 -3.87 39.64
CA PRO A 312 -20.62 -4.67 38.67
C PRO A 312 -19.43 -5.35 39.38
N PRO A 313 -19.32 -6.69 39.31
CA PRO A 313 -18.16 -7.37 39.86
C PRO A 313 -16.93 -7.06 39.02
N SER A 314 -15.78 -6.95 39.67
CA SER A 314 -14.47 -6.73 39.05
C SER A 314 -14.20 -7.76 37.93
N PRO A 315 -13.54 -7.37 36.82
CA PRO A 315 -13.22 -8.30 35.75
C PRO A 315 -12.07 -9.21 36.21
N SER A 316 -12.39 -10.45 36.56
CA SER A 316 -11.38 -11.51 36.74
C SER A 316 -11.55 -12.57 35.65
N MET A 317 -10.43 -12.86 34.99
CA MET A 317 -10.07 -14.07 34.24
C MET A 317 -11.02 -14.55 33.12
N ALA A 318 -10.41 -14.86 31.97
CA ALA A 318 -11.04 -15.47 30.82
C ALA A 318 -11.97 -16.62 31.22
N SER A 319 -13.14 -16.72 30.58
CA SER A 319 -14.03 -17.86 30.76
C SER A 319 -13.32 -19.12 30.22
N PHE A 320 -12.77 -19.94 31.11
CA PHE A 320 -12.43 -21.31 30.80
C PHE A 320 -13.70 -22.16 30.75
N ALA A 321 -13.71 -23.22 29.95
CA ALA A 321 -14.84 -24.14 29.92
C ALA A 321 -14.97 -24.82 31.30
N SER A 322 -16.20 -24.89 31.82
CA SER A 322 -16.49 -25.62 33.07
C SER A 322 -16.03 -27.08 32.94
N GLY A 323 -15.26 -27.56 33.91
CA GLY A 323 -14.76 -28.94 33.98
C GLY A 323 -13.32 -29.17 33.49
N GLU A 324 -12.58 -28.12 33.14
CA GLU A 324 -11.16 -28.23 32.76
C GLU A 324 -10.24 -28.27 34.00
N ILE A 325 -9.35 -29.27 34.09
CA ILE A 325 -8.40 -29.39 35.21
C ILE A 325 -7.24 -28.42 35.01
N MET A 326 -7.04 -27.53 35.97
CA MET A 326 -6.06 -26.47 35.98
C MET A 326 -4.93 -26.77 36.97
N VAL A 327 -3.74 -26.25 36.65
CA VAL A 327 -2.51 -26.40 37.43
C VAL A 327 -1.88 -25.03 37.62
N VAL A 328 -1.52 -24.67 38.86
CA VAL A 328 -0.83 -23.42 39.19
C VAL A 328 0.34 -23.68 40.14
N PRO A 329 1.50 -23.02 39.98
CA PRO A 329 2.60 -23.16 40.93
C PRO A 329 2.21 -22.69 42.34
N THR A 330 2.61 -23.46 43.35
CA THR A 330 2.34 -23.15 44.77
C THR A 330 2.98 -21.83 45.25
N ASN A 331 4.01 -21.35 44.54
CA ASN A 331 4.70 -20.10 44.79
C ASN A 331 4.11 -18.87 44.07
N GLY A 332 3.06 -19.06 43.25
CA GLY A 332 2.41 -17.99 42.51
C GLY A 332 3.23 -17.39 41.36
N SER A 333 4.28 -18.07 40.87
CA SER A 333 5.16 -17.55 39.82
C SER A 333 4.53 -17.44 38.42
N SER A 334 3.38 -18.09 38.20
CA SER A 334 2.64 -18.02 36.93
C SER A 334 1.13 -18.23 37.14
N SER A 335 0.35 -17.88 36.13
CA SER A 335 -1.10 -18.11 36.12
C SER A 335 -1.45 -19.59 35.98
N ALA A 336 -2.65 -19.96 36.44
CA ALA A 336 -3.19 -21.30 36.24
C ALA A 336 -3.32 -21.63 34.74
N VAL A 337 -2.87 -22.82 34.36
CA VAL A 337 -2.97 -23.33 32.97
C VAL A 337 -3.57 -24.74 32.95
N PRO A 338 -4.16 -25.20 31.83
CA PRO A 338 -4.69 -26.55 31.73
C PRO A 338 -3.61 -27.62 31.94
N LEU A 339 -3.96 -28.70 32.66
CA LEU A 339 -3.06 -29.84 32.92
C LEU A 339 -2.50 -30.46 31.62
N VAL A 340 -3.26 -30.39 30.52
CA VAL A 340 -2.86 -30.92 29.20
C VAL A 340 -1.61 -30.24 28.62
N LEU A 341 -1.22 -29.08 29.14
CA LEU A 341 0.02 -28.39 28.73
C LEU A 341 1.27 -28.98 29.40
N TYR A 342 1.14 -29.83 30.41
CA TYR A 342 2.25 -30.53 31.04
C TYR A 342 2.45 -31.91 30.40
N PRO A 343 3.70 -32.32 30.11
CA PRO A 343 4.01 -33.68 29.68
C PRO A 343 3.53 -34.73 30.72
N PRO A 344 3.20 -35.96 30.30
CA PRO A 344 2.70 -37.01 31.21
C PRO A 344 3.62 -37.34 32.40
N ASP A 345 4.93 -37.07 32.29
CA ASP A 345 5.94 -37.37 33.31
C ASP A 345 6.44 -36.11 34.07
N PHE A 346 5.74 -34.98 33.95
CA PHE A 346 6.13 -33.73 34.61
C PHE A 346 5.83 -33.78 36.11
N ASP A 347 6.82 -33.44 36.95
CA ASP A 347 6.66 -33.41 38.41
C ASP A 347 5.81 -32.21 38.85
N LEU A 348 4.62 -32.49 39.36
CA LEU A 348 3.65 -31.51 39.82
C LEU A 348 3.61 -31.36 41.36
N SER A 349 4.59 -31.89 42.07
CA SER A 349 4.64 -31.85 43.55
C SER A 349 4.54 -30.44 44.14
N ASP A 350 5.05 -29.43 43.43
CA ASP A 350 4.99 -28.01 43.82
C ASP A 350 3.85 -27.22 43.15
N HIS A 351 2.78 -27.88 42.71
CA HIS A 351 1.64 -27.25 42.04
C HIS A 351 0.29 -27.57 42.71
N PHE A 352 -0.62 -26.61 42.71
CA PHE A 352 -2.02 -26.84 43.05
C PHE A 352 -2.79 -27.26 41.81
N ILE A 353 -3.58 -28.34 41.92
CA ILE A 353 -4.42 -28.89 40.86
C ILE A 353 -5.88 -28.72 41.29
N PHE A 354 -6.71 -28.10 40.44
CA PHE A 354 -8.11 -27.83 40.73
C PHE A 354 -8.98 -27.82 39.47
N GLU A 355 -10.28 -28.01 39.61
CA GLU A 355 -11.24 -28.00 38.49
C GLU A 355 -11.76 -26.57 38.25
N ALA A 356 -11.77 -26.13 36.99
CA ALA A 356 -12.26 -24.80 36.63
C ALA A 356 -13.74 -24.65 36.94
N GLY A 357 -14.05 -23.83 37.95
CA GLY A 357 -15.42 -23.52 38.39
C GLY A 357 -15.71 -23.76 39.88
N GLU A 358 -14.82 -24.45 40.60
CA GLU A 358 -14.90 -24.62 42.06
C GLU A 358 -13.66 -24.01 42.73
N PHE A 359 -13.78 -22.85 43.36
CA PHE A 359 -12.75 -22.34 44.28
C PHE A 359 -13.28 -22.39 45.72
N PRO A 360 -12.62 -23.10 46.65
CA PRO A 360 -12.66 -22.76 48.05
C PRO A 360 -11.82 -21.50 48.25
N GLU A 361 -12.37 -20.48 48.93
CA GLU A 361 -11.60 -19.34 49.44
C GLU A 361 -10.39 -19.83 50.25
N LEU A 362 -9.20 -19.78 49.66
CA LEU A 362 -7.95 -20.08 50.36
C LEU A 362 -7.19 -18.78 50.62
N LEU A 363 -7.39 -18.36 51.87
CA LEU A 363 -6.74 -17.29 52.62
C LEU A 363 -5.23 -17.18 52.34
N LEU A 364 -4.79 -16.02 51.85
CA LEU A 364 -3.42 -15.53 52.07
C LEU A 364 -3.49 -14.12 52.67
N PRO A 365 -2.62 -13.81 53.65
CA PRO A 365 -2.90 -12.86 54.72
C PRO A 365 -2.79 -11.39 54.29
N GLU A 366 -3.72 -10.57 54.78
CA GLU A 366 -3.59 -9.11 54.80
C GLU A 366 -2.31 -8.69 55.54
N LYS A 367 -1.49 -7.87 54.89
CA LYS A 367 -0.63 -6.95 55.62
C LYS A 367 -0.53 -5.60 54.92
N SER A 368 -1.14 -4.61 55.57
CA SER A 368 -0.95 -3.19 55.34
C SER A 368 0.50 -2.80 55.67
N GLU A 369 1.16 -2.02 54.81
CA GLU A 369 1.72 -0.71 55.16
C GLU A 369 2.36 -0.03 53.93
N SER A 370 2.23 1.28 53.88
CA SER A 370 2.69 2.14 52.79
C SER A 370 4.21 2.25 52.74
N GLN A 371 4.81 2.25 51.54
CA GLN A 371 6.00 3.06 51.27
C GLN A 371 6.18 3.29 49.77
N THR A 372 6.17 4.57 49.41
CA THR A 372 6.44 5.12 48.08
C THR A 372 7.83 4.75 47.57
N SER A 373 7.91 4.14 46.39
CA SER A 373 9.05 4.31 45.49
C SER A 373 8.63 4.04 44.04
N THR A 374 8.91 5.02 43.19
CA THR A 374 8.55 5.11 41.77
C THR A 374 9.29 4.10 40.92
N SER A 375 8.56 3.16 40.33
CA SER A 375 8.98 2.43 39.12
C SER A 375 7.72 1.91 38.40
N SER A 376 7.18 2.72 37.48
CA SER A 376 6.03 2.33 36.68
C SER A 376 6.49 1.44 35.51
N VAL A 377 6.58 0.14 35.76
CA VAL A 377 6.42 -0.86 34.69
C VAL A 377 4.93 -0.84 34.32
N GLN A 378 4.58 -0.07 33.27
CA GLN A 378 3.21 -0.06 32.75
C GLN A 378 2.96 -1.36 31.98
N SER A 379 2.22 -2.25 32.64
CA SER A 379 1.49 -3.36 32.02
C SER A 379 0.62 -2.84 30.87
N TYR A 380 1.06 -3.05 29.63
CA TYR A 380 0.34 -2.72 28.40
C TYR A 380 -0.58 -3.88 27.97
N GLY A 381 -1.49 -4.25 28.87
CA GLY A 381 -2.57 -5.21 28.62
C GLY A 381 -3.90 -4.57 29.01
N GLY A 382 -4.35 -3.58 28.24
CA GLY A 382 -5.62 -2.92 28.48
C GLY A 382 -6.75 -3.58 27.70
N THR A 383 -7.61 -4.32 28.39
CA THR A 383 -9.02 -4.42 28.00
C THR A 383 -9.56 -3.00 27.93
N TYR A 384 -10.12 -2.59 26.79
CA TYR A 384 -10.64 -1.24 26.54
C TYR A 384 -11.79 -0.90 27.52
N GLY A 385 -11.43 -0.34 28.67
CA GLY A 385 -12.32 0.35 29.61
C GLY A 385 -12.22 1.86 29.43
N PRO A 386 -13.25 2.63 29.82
CA PRO A 386 -13.33 4.04 29.49
C PRO A 386 -12.24 4.82 30.23
N LEU A 387 -11.31 5.41 29.47
CA LEU A 387 -10.75 6.69 29.88
C LEU A 387 -11.93 7.66 30.05
N ASP A 388 -11.82 8.67 30.93
CA ASP A 388 -12.76 9.81 31.06
C ASP A 388 -12.81 10.66 29.77
N ALA A 389 -13.05 10.02 28.63
CA ALA A 389 -13.30 10.64 27.37
C ALA A 389 -14.70 11.28 27.46
N PRO A 390 -14.85 12.55 27.08
CA PRO A 390 -16.15 13.19 27.05
C PRO A 390 -17.10 12.38 26.18
N THR A 391 -18.40 12.37 26.49
CA THR A 391 -19.40 11.68 25.67
C THR A 391 -19.26 12.12 24.20
N PRO A 392 -19.19 11.18 23.23
CA PRO A 392 -19.08 11.54 21.83
C PRO A 392 -20.21 12.50 21.40
N SER A 393 -19.87 13.51 20.60
CA SER A 393 -20.84 14.49 20.12
C SER A 393 -21.74 13.93 19.02
N SER A 394 -23.05 14.13 19.15
CA SER A 394 -24.07 13.85 18.12
C SER A 394 -24.77 15.17 17.69
N PRO A 395 -25.17 15.33 16.42
CA PRO A 395 -25.06 14.38 15.31
C PRO A 395 -23.63 14.31 14.74
N GLN A 396 -23.31 13.20 14.07
CA GLN A 396 -22.06 13.04 13.33
C GLN A 396 -22.32 12.66 11.88
N SER A 397 -21.57 13.29 10.98
CA SER A 397 -21.36 12.79 9.62
C SER A 397 -19.98 12.15 9.58
N ALA A 398 -19.92 10.85 9.30
CA ALA A 398 -18.65 10.15 9.17
C ALA A 398 -18.15 10.31 7.72
N PRO A 399 -16.86 10.67 7.53
CA PRO A 399 -16.20 10.45 6.25
C PRO A 399 -16.31 8.96 5.88
N GLN A 400 -16.31 8.67 4.59
CA GLN A 400 -16.29 7.28 4.15
C GLN A 400 -15.03 6.56 4.63
N PRO A 401 -15.08 5.24 4.89
CA PRO A 401 -13.91 4.47 5.27
C PRO A 401 -12.86 4.53 4.17
N SER A 402 -11.61 4.62 4.58
CA SER A 402 -10.41 4.66 3.75
C SER A 402 -9.51 3.44 3.99
N ARG A 403 -9.90 2.49 4.85
CA ARG A 403 -9.18 1.28 5.24
C ARG A 403 -9.85 0.02 4.68
N PRO A 404 -9.14 -0.80 3.87
CA PRO A 404 -7.82 -0.53 3.33
C PRO A 404 -7.84 0.63 2.31
N GLU A 405 -6.67 1.28 2.12
CA GLU A 405 -6.45 2.42 1.21
C GLU A 405 -6.67 2.05 -0.26
N THR A 406 -7.92 1.89 -0.63
CA THR A 406 -8.32 1.40 -1.94
C THR A 406 -9.51 2.18 -2.45
N ARG A 407 -9.63 2.32 -3.76
CA ARG A 407 -10.87 2.83 -4.35
C ARG A 407 -12.00 1.85 -4.13
N ARG A 408 -13.18 2.37 -3.79
CA ARG A 408 -14.43 1.61 -3.61
C ARG A 408 -15.01 1.27 -4.98
N LEU A 409 -14.37 0.32 -5.63
CA LEU A 409 -14.63 -0.05 -7.00
C LEU A 409 -15.71 -1.14 -7.05
N LYS A 410 -16.75 -0.90 -7.84
CA LYS A 410 -17.63 -1.95 -8.32
C LYS A 410 -16.93 -2.60 -9.53
N ASN A 411 -16.63 -3.89 -9.41
CA ASN A 411 -15.71 -4.69 -10.24
C ASN A 411 -14.22 -4.36 -10.07
N THR A 412 -13.32 -5.18 -10.65
CA THR A 412 -11.86 -4.99 -10.59
C THR A 412 -11.39 -4.02 -11.66
N SER A 413 -10.34 -3.25 -11.38
CA SER A 413 -9.69 -2.45 -12.40
C SER A 413 -8.72 -3.28 -13.25
N GLY A 414 -8.12 -2.62 -14.24
CA GLY A 414 -7.17 -3.23 -15.16
C GLY A 414 -5.89 -3.77 -14.50
N THR A 415 -4.94 -4.11 -15.34
CA THR A 415 -3.68 -4.76 -14.99
C THR A 415 -2.49 -3.89 -15.40
N ILE A 416 -1.44 -3.90 -14.58
CA ILE A 416 -0.19 -3.20 -14.89
C ILE A 416 0.98 -4.18 -15.05
N GLY A 417 1.89 -3.85 -15.95
CA GLY A 417 3.20 -4.48 -16.09
C GLY A 417 4.29 -3.43 -15.94
N ILE A 418 5.35 -3.72 -15.20
CA ILE A 418 6.42 -2.75 -14.93
C ILE A 418 7.78 -3.36 -15.29
N VAL A 419 8.61 -2.60 -16.03
CA VAL A 419 10.03 -2.90 -16.25
C VAL A 419 10.88 -1.74 -15.75
N ALA A 420 11.85 -2.01 -14.87
CA ALA A 420 12.77 -1.00 -14.35
C ALA A 420 14.23 -1.43 -14.60
N LEU A 421 14.89 -0.78 -15.56
CA LEU A 421 16.27 -1.08 -15.92
C LEU A 421 17.22 -0.18 -15.11
N ASP A 422 17.80 -0.74 -14.05
CA ASP A 422 18.80 -0.11 -13.19
C ASP A 422 20.21 -0.21 -13.80
N GLN A 423 20.53 0.71 -14.69
CA GLN A 423 21.78 0.64 -15.43
C GLN A 423 22.51 2.00 -15.55
N TYR A 424 23.85 1.91 -15.53
CA TYR A 424 24.73 2.96 -15.98
C TYR A 424 24.54 3.19 -17.48
N GLY A 425 24.55 4.47 -17.86
CA GLY A 425 24.64 4.87 -19.26
C GLY A 425 25.86 4.22 -19.93
N PRO A 426 25.80 3.91 -21.24
CA PRO A 426 26.96 3.37 -21.93
C PRO A 426 28.10 4.39 -21.91
N ALA A 427 29.18 4.07 -21.21
CA ALA A 427 30.44 4.82 -21.26
C ALA A 427 31.09 4.59 -22.63
N ASN A 428 30.91 5.53 -23.55
CA ASN A 428 31.58 5.63 -24.85
C ASN A 428 31.41 4.45 -25.84
N ASN A 429 30.56 3.46 -25.53
CA ASN A 429 30.21 2.40 -26.49
C ASN A 429 29.15 2.91 -27.46
N LYS A 430 29.61 3.42 -28.62
CA LYS A 430 28.75 3.53 -29.80
C LYS A 430 28.14 2.15 -30.09
N PRO A 431 26.87 2.06 -30.50
CA PRO A 431 26.25 0.78 -30.84
C PRO A 431 27.06 0.06 -31.94
N PRO A 432 27.78 -1.04 -31.66
CA PRO A 432 28.75 -1.57 -32.61
C PRO A 432 28.10 -2.29 -33.80
N LYS A 433 26.80 -2.57 -33.68
CA LYS A 433 26.00 -3.19 -34.74
C LYS A 433 25.28 -2.17 -35.63
N ILE A 434 25.13 -0.91 -35.22
CA ILE A 434 24.32 0.09 -35.93
C ILE A 434 25.21 0.85 -36.92
N ILE A 435 24.75 0.97 -38.16
CA ILE A 435 25.45 1.72 -39.25
C ILE A 435 25.51 3.24 -38.93
N GLY A 436 24.91 3.67 -37.81
CA GLY A 436 24.58 5.05 -37.51
C GLY A 436 25.17 5.62 -36.21
N THR A 437 25.08 6.95 -36.08
CA THR A 437 25.41 7.70 -34.86
C THR A 437 24.18 7.85 -33.97
N VAL A 438 24.37 7.74 -32.66
CA VAL A 438 23.37 8.04 -31.63
C VAL A 438 23.73 9.32 -30.89
N ASN A 439 22.72 10.03 -30.40
CA ASN A 439 22.87 11.29 -29.68
C ASN A 439 21.86 11.42 -28.54
N ILE A 440 22.15 12.34 -27.63
CA ILE A 440 21.27 12.87 -26.58
C ILE A 440 21.57 14.37 -26.46
N ASP A 441 20.60 15.19 -26.00
CA ASP A 441 20.75 16.64 -25.89
C ASP A 441 21.64 17.06 -24.68
N GLY A 442 22.88 16.56 -24.68
CA GLY A 442 23.89 16.66 -23.62
C GLY A 442 24.81 15.42 -23.70
N ALA A 443 26.03 15.59 -24.21
CA ALA A 443 26.92 14.52 -24.70
C ALA A 443 27.02 13.25 -23.81
N LEU A 444 27.27 12.09 -24.44
CA LEU A 444 27.61 10.83 -23.76
C LEU A 444 28.83 10.99 -22.84
N PRO A 445 28.90 10.27 -21.70
CA PRO A 445 28.01 9.18 -21.25
C PRO A 445 26.66 9.65 -20.69
N LEU A 446 25.62 8.81 -20.76
CA LEU A 446 24.35 9.11 -20.09
C LEU A 446 24.59 9.11 -18.56
N PRO A 447 24.14 10.15 -17.83
CA PRO A 447 24.12 10.10 -16.38
C PRO A 447 23.17 8.99 -15.92
N ASP A 448 23.35 8.47 -14.70
CA ASP A 448 22.48 7.42 -14.19
C ASP A 448 21.02 7.88 -14.11
N ILE A 449 20.09 7.02 -14.55
CA ILE A 449 18.71 7.14 -14.08
C ILE A 449 18.77 6.81 -12.60
N ARG A 450 18.76 7.86 -11.79
CA ARG A 450 18.68 7.72 -10.35
C ARG A 450 17.30 7.15 -10.02
N TRP A 451 17.27 6.03 -9.31
CA TRP A 451 16.06 5.48 -8.69
C TRP A 451 14.95 4.89 -9.61
N PRO A 452 15.25 4.10 -10.66
CA PRO A 452 14.22 3.45 -11.47
C PRO A 452 13.40 2.46 -10.62
N ARG A 453 14.04 1.84 -9.62
CA ARG A 453 13.37 0.97 -8.64
C ARG A 453 12.38 1.74 -7.76
N LEU A 454 12.73 2.95 -7.28
CA LEU A 454 11.80 3.74 -6.46
C LEU A 454 10.58 4.18 -7.27
N ASN A 455 10.80 4.61 -8.53
CA ASN A 455 9.71 4.93 -9.42
C ASN A 455 8.79 3.72 -9.68
N ALA A 456 9.36 2.54 -9.94
CA ALA A 456 8.60 1.32 -10.14
C ALA A 456 7.81 0.91 -8.89
N ILE A 457 8.43 0.96 -7.70
CA ILE A 457 7.76 0.68 -6.43
C ILE A 457 6.63 1.68 -6.21
N GLY A 458 6.91 2.98 -6.34
CA GLY A 458 5.92 4.05 -6.17
C GLY A 458 4.72 3.85 -7.08
N PHE A 459 4.95 3.62 -8.38
CA PHE A 459 3.89 3.38 -9.37
C PHE A 459 3.08 2.13 -9.03
N ARG A 460 3.75 1.01 -8.68
CA ARG A 460 3.08 -0.23 -8.30
C ARG A 460 2.16 -0.04 -7.10
N LEU A 461 2.68 0.58 -6.03
CA LEU A 461 1.93 0.77 -4.79
C LEU A 461 0.71 1.67 -5.01
N THR A 462 0.87 2.80 -5.70
CA THR A 462 -0.23 3.74 -5.92
C THR A 462 -1.28 3.19 -6.88
N MET A 463 -0.87 2.49 -7.95
CA MET A 463 -1.82 1.81 -8.84
C MET A 463 -2.61 0.71 -8.13
N ALA A 464 -1.98 -0.06 -7.23
CA ALA A 464 -2.68 -1.07 -6.44
C ALA A 464 -3.76 -0.47 -5.51
N LYS A 465 -3.54 0.75 -4.98
CA LYS A 465 -4.60 1.51 -4.29
C LYS A 465 -5.77 1.85 -5.21
N GLY A 466 -5.52 2.02 -6.50
CA GLY A 466 -6.55 2.14 -7.55
C GLY A 466 -7.22 0.82 -7.96
N SER A 467 -7.02 -0.26 -7.21
CA SER A 467 -7.52 -1.61 -7.53
C SER A 467 -6.99 -2.16 -8.87
N TYR A 468 -5.83 -1.68 -9.34
CA TYR A 468 -5.10 -2.27 -10.46
C TYR A 468 -4.21 -3.43 -9.99
N THR A 469 -4.19 -4.53 -10.73
CA THR A 469 -3.38 -5.70 -10.38
C THR A 469 -2.01 -5.65 -11.05
N ASN A 470 -0.93 -5.85 -10.29
CA ASN A 470 0.40 -6.00 -10.87
C ASN A 470 0.60 -7.42 -11.40
N VAL A 471 0.78 -7.56 -12.72
CA VAL A 471 1.03 -8.87 -13.35
C VAL A 471 2.51 -9.23 -13.25
N PHE A 472 3.38 -8.24 -13.41
CA PHE A 472 4.81 -8.40 -13.19
C PHE A 472 5.49 -7.07 -12.85
N SER A 473 6.59 -7.16 -12.12
CA SER A 473 7.58 -6.10 -11.96
C SER A 473 8.96 -6.72 -12.23
N LYS A 474 9.60 -6.33 -13.33
CA LYS A 474 10.87 -6.94 -13.77
C LYS A 474 12.01 -5.94 -13.72
N THR A 475 13.16 -6.37 -13.24
CA THR A 475 14.43 -5.67 -13.34
C THR A 475 15.25 -6.22 -14.49
N LYS A 476 16.46 -5.68 -14.72
CA LYS A 476 17.39 -6.23 -15.72
C LYS A 476 17.78 -7.70 -15.45
N ALA A 477 17.69 -8.17 -14.19
CA ALA A 477 18.01 -9.55 -13.84
C ALA A 477 16.91 -10.53 -14.25
N ASP A 478 15.69 -10.05 -14.48
CA ASP A 478 14.48 -10.86 -14.66
C ASP A 478 14.00 -10.93 -16.11
N ILE A 479 14.69 -10.23 -17.02
CA ILE A 479 14.25 -10.05 -18.40
C ILE A 479 15.43 -10.03 -19.37
N THR A 480 15.16 -10.41 -20.62
CA THR A 480 16.09 -10.29 -21.75
C THR A 480 15.61 -9.23 -22.74
N SER A 481 16.52 -8.69 -23.55
CA SER A 481 16.18 -7.73 -24.60
C SER A 481 15.15 -8.26 -25.63
N GLY A 482 15.16 -9.56 -25.91
CA GLY A 482 14.20 -10.21 -26.81
C GLY A 482 12.77 -10.20 -26.26
N GLN A 483 12.61 -10.24 -24.94
CA GLN A 483 11.30 -10.17 -24.26
C GLN A 483 10.70 -8.76 -24.23
N LEU A 484 11.42 -7.75 -24.74
CA LEU A 484 10.93 -6.38 -24.90
C LEU A 484 10.56 -6.06 -26.36
N GLN A 485 10.59 -7.05 -27.24
CA GLN A 485 10.42 -6.90 -28.67
C GLN A 485 9.39 -7.88 -29.22
N GLY A 486 8.76 -7.51 -30.34
CA GLY A 486 7.87 -8.38 -31.13
C GLY A 486 6.45 -8.52 -30.56
N THR A 487 5.48 -8.70 -31.46
CA THR A 487 4.06 -8.73 -31.11
C THR A 487 3.69 -9.84 -30.13
N GLY A 488 4.28 -11.04 -30.27
CA GLY A 488 4.01 -12.20 -29.40
C GLY A 488 5.05 -12.46 -28.30
N SER A 489 6.19 -11.76 -28.33
CA SER A 489 7.29 -11.95 -27.38
C SER A 489 7.47 -10.80 -26.40
N ASN A 490 6.93 -9.61 -26.71
CA ASN A 490 6.97 -8.48 -25.80
C ASN A 490 6.09 -8.76 -24.58
N VAL A 491 6.70 -8.77 -23.38
CA VAL A 491 6.03 -9.06 -22.11
C VAL A 491 4.84 -8.16 -21.83
N PHE A 492 4.84 -6.91 -22.31
CA PHE A 492 3.73 -5.98 -22.10
C PHE A 492 2.48 -6.36 -22.91
N ASN A 493 2.59 -7.20 -23.94
CA ASN A 493 1.45 -7.60 -24.76
C ASN A 493 0.63 -8.76 -24.15
N SER A 494 1.08 -9.32 -23.02
CA SER A 494 0.46 -10.49 -22.38
C SER A 494 -0.19 -10.11 -21.05
N GLY A 495 -1.51 -9.85 -21.10
CA GLY A 495 -2.32 -9.68 -19.90
C GLY A 495 -2.12 -8.36 -19.15
N VAL A 496 -1.57 -7.33 -19.80
CA VAL A 496 -1.35 -5.99 -19.23
C VAL A 496 -2.24 -4.98 -19.97
N ASP A 497 -2.91 -4.09 -19.21
CA ASP A 497 -3.67 -2.96 -19.77
C ASP A 497 -2.82 -1.67 -19.82
N PHE A 498 -2.01 -1.43 -18.77
CA PHE A 498 -1.07 -0.30 -18.67
C PHE A 498 0.37 -0.80 -18.47
N GLY A 499 1.22 -0.61 -19.48
CA GLY A 499 2.64 -0.90 -19.41
C GLY A 499 3.45 0.32 -18.96
N MET A 500 4.37 0.13 -18.02
CA MET A 500 5.29 1.18 -17.56
C MET A 500 6.74 0.71 -17.63
N MET A 501 7.59 1.49 -18.26
CA MET A 501 9.03 1.21 -18.36
C MET A 501 9.87 2.39 -17.89
N PHE A 502 10.79 2.13 -16.97
CA PHE A 502 11.83 3.07 -16.52
C PHE A 502 13.17 2.60 -17.08
N ALA A 503 13.73 3.36 -18.02
CA ALA A 503 14.93 2.96 -18.73
C ALA A 503 15.65 4.15 -19.35
N HIS A 504 16.90 3.94 -19.76
CA HIS A 504 17.58 4.92 -20.60
C HIS A 504 17.00 4.92 -22.01
N GLY A 505 17.10 6.08 -22.66
CA GLY A 505 16.72 6.24 -24.05
C GLY A 505 17.74 7.11 -24.78
N VAL A 506 17.97 6.80 -26.05
CA VAL A 506 18.82 7.61 -26.94
C VAL A 506 18.15 7.74 -28.30
N ARG A 507 18.48 8.80 -29.04
CA ARG A 507 18.01 8.97 -30.42
C ARG A 507 19.11 8.63 -31.43
N GLY A 508 18.74 7.97 -32.53
CA GLY A 508 19.58 7.86 -33.71
C GLY A 508 19.53 9.13 -34.55
N THR A 509 20.66 9.54 -35.11
CA THR A 509 20.76 10.70 -36.03
C THR A 509 20.94 10.27 -37.49
N THR A 510 20.84 8.97 -37.76
CA THR A 510 21.10 8.33 -39.06
C THR A 510 20.12 7.17 -39.23
N LEU A 511 19.81 6.85 -40.48
CA LEU A 511 18.83 5.81 -40.81
C LEU A 511 19.35 4.43 -40.38
N ASP A 512 18.47 3.64 -39.77
CA ASP A 512 18.71 2.24 -39.43
C ASP A 512 17.83 1.33 -40.29
N ASP A 513 18.48 0.50 -41.11
CA ASP A 513 17.89 -0.46 -42.04
C ASP A 513 17.79 -1.89 -41.45
N ARG A 514 18.27 -2.12 -40.21
CA ARG A 514 18.19 -3.42 -39.52
C ARG A 514 17.01 -3.51 -38.56
N ALA A 515 16.40 -2.35 -38.24
CA ALA A 515 15.27 -2.25 -37.33
C ALA A 515 13.97 -2.71 -38.00
N THR A 516 13.75 -2.28 -39.24
CA THR A 516 12.59 -2.64 -40.07
C THR A 516 13.02 -2.75 -41.53
N THR A 517 12.13 -3.26 -42.39
CA THR A 517 12.36 -3.30 -43.85
C THR A 517 12.42 -1.91 -44.49
N THR A 518 11.96 -0.87 -43.79
CA THR A 518 11.99 0.52 -44.24
C THR A 518 13.01 1.31 -43.41
N PRO A 519 14.17 1.69 -43.97
CA PRO A 519 15.20 2.42 -43.23
C PRO A 519 14.65 3.67 -42.56
N SER A 520 14.87 3.84 -41.25
CA SER A 520 14.22 4.89 -40.44
C SER A 520 15.09 5.43 -39.31
N LEU A 521 14.81 6.66 -38.86
CA LEU A 521 15.46 7.31 -37.72
C LEU A 521 14.91 6.73 -36.41
N GLN A 522 15.55 5.67 -35.92
CA GLN A 522 15.13 4.99 -34.69
C GLN A 522 15.56 5.73 -33.43
N THR A 523 14.80 5.55 -32.35
CA THR A 523 15.26 5.73 -30.98
C THR A 523 15.50 4.36 -30.36
N TYR A 524 16.33 4.30 -29.33
CA TYR A 524 16.82 3.03 -28.78
C TYR A 524 16.78 3.00 -27.27
N ILE A 525 16.43 1.85 -26.73
CA ILE A 525 16.68 1.49 -25.34
C ILE A 525 17.98 0.67 -25.31
N PRO A 526 19.08 1.19 -24.73
CA PRO A 526 20.24 0.36 -24.44
C PRO A 526 19.85 -0.68 -23.39
N PHE A 527 20.17 -1.94 -23.66
CA PHE A 527 19.99 -3.06 -22.75
C PHE A 527 21.37 -3.61 -22.35
N PRO A 528 21.61 -3.88 -21.05
CA PRO A 528 22.94 -4.21 -20.57
C PRO A 528 23.49 -5.47 -21.25
N PRO A 529 24.81 -5.53 -21.50
CA PRO A 529 25.43 -6.73 -22.02
C PRO A 529 25.36 -7.90 -21.03
N ILE A 530 25.10 -9.10 -21.55
CA ILE A 530 25.50 -10.35 -20.87
C ILE A 530 26.88 -10.72 -21.44
N GLY A 531 27.96 -10.34 -20.72
CA GLY A 531 29.33 -10.71 -21.08
C GLY A 531 29.93 -10.04 -22.33
N GLY A 532 29.56 -8.79 -22.66
CA GLY A 532 30.05 -8.11 -23.87
C GLY A 532 29.50 -6.71 -24.15
N GLN A 533 28.97 -6.46 -25.35
CA GLN A 533 28.43 -5.16 -25.82
C GLN A 533 26.92 -5.02 -25.55
N TYR A 534 26.45 -3.79 -25.32
CA TYR A 534 25.02 -3.49 -25.14
C TYR A 534 24.19 -4.03 -26.31
N ASP A 535 23.03 -4.60 -25.98
CA ASP A 535 21.99 -4.83 -26.98
C ASP A 535 21.15 -3.56 -27.10
N TRP A 536 20.89 -3.10 -28.32
CA TRP A 536 20.21 -1.82 -28.55
C TRP A 536 18.86 -2.11 -29.17
N ILE A 537 17.80 -1.90 -28.38
CA ILE A 537 16.45 -2.24 -28.78
C ILE A 537 15.87 -1.04 -29.54
N PRO A 538 15.70 -1.11 -30.87
CA PRO A 538 15.07 -0.02 -31.61
C PRO A 538 13.58 0.03 -31.26
N ILE A 539 13.07 1.25 -31.09
CA ILE A 539 11.70 1.47 -30.64
C ILE A 539 10.67 0.76 -31.54
N SER A 540 10.88 0.75 -32.87
CA SER A 540 9.99 0.10 -33.84
C SER A 540 9.85 -1.41 -33.66
N LYS A 541 10.84 -2.08 -33.04
CA LYS A 541 10.77 -3.53 -32.76
C LYS A 541 10.00 -3.86 -31.49
N MET A 542 9.67 -2.88 -30.65
CA MET A 542 8.95 -3.15 -29.41
C MET A 542 7.52 -3.63 -29.66
N LYS A 543 6.83 -3.12 -30.70
CA LYS A 543 5.51 -3.61 -31.15
C LYS A 543 4.49 -3.76 -30.02
N PHE A 544 4.08 -2.65 -29.42
CA PHE A 544 3.02 -2.59 -28.39
C PHE A 544 1.62 -2.80 -28.98
N GLY A 545 0.62 -3.01 -28.14
CA GLY A 545 -0.78 -3.17 -28.56
C GLY A 545 -1.21 -4.62 -28.69
N GLY A 546 -0.80 -5.49 -27.75
CA GLY A 546 -1.32 -6.85 -27.61
C GLY A 546 -2.82 -6.89 -27.30
N SER A 547 -3.35 -8.05 -26.91
CA SER A 547 -4.80 -8.26 -26.70
C SER A 547 -5.49 -7.31 -25.71
N ARG A 548 -4.73 -6.65 -24.83
CA ARG A 548 -5.24 -5.76 -23.78
C ARG A 548 -4.46 -4.45 -23.60
N LEU A 549 -3.25 -4.35 -24.13
CA LEU A 549 -2.35 -3.23 -23.83
C LEU A 549 -2.84 -1.94 -24.50
N LYS A 550 -3.53 -1.10 -23.73
CA LYS A 550 -4.08 0.18 -24.18
C LYS A 550 -3.07 1.31 -24.03
N TRP A 551 -2.34 1.33 -22.92
CA TRP A 551 -1.44 2.44 -22.61
C TRP A 551 -0.04 1.95 -22.32
N MET A 552 0.95 2.60 -22.92
CA MET A 552 2.35 2.28 -22.70
C MET A 552 3.12 3.56 -22.41
N GLY A 553 3.69 3.66 -21.21
CA GLY A 553 4.59 4.72 -20.81
C GLY A 553 6.04 4.24 -20.79
N ILE A 554 6.94 4.97 -21.45
CA ILE A 554 8.39 4.79 -21.31
C ILE A 554 8.96 6.08 -20.73
N PHE A 555 9.38 6.05 -19.47
CA PHE A 555 10.05 7.19 -18.85
C PHE A 555 11.55 7.10 -19.16
N ALA A 556 11.91 7.59 -20.35
CA ALA A 556 13.26 7.56 -20.90
C ALA A 556 13.54 8.79 -21.79
N CYS A 557 14.81 9.16 -21.86
CA CYS A 557 15.30 10.30 -22.64
C CYS A 557 15.04 10.12 -24.15
N SER A 558 14.58 11.19 -24.81
CA SER A 558 14.57 11.34 -26.27
C SER A 558 13.89 10.22 -27.09
N MET A 559 13.07 9.36 -26.48
CA MET A 559 12.44 8.24 -27.19
C MET A 559 11.39 8.67 -28.20
N LEU A 560 10.74 9.81 -27.95
CA LEU A 560 9.77 10.46 -28.84
C LEU A 560 10.29 11.82 -29.36
N TYR A 561 11.61 11.91 -29.59
CA TYR A 561 12.23 13.10 -30.19
C TYR A 561 11.59 13.43 -31.55
N ALA A 562 11.43 14.72 -31.85
CA ALA A 562 10.62 15.20 -32.97
C ALA A 562 10.98 14.57 -34.33
N ASP A 563 12.25 14.61 -34.71
CA ASP A 563 12.71 14.11 -36.00
C ASP A 563 12.51 12.59 -36.14
N ASN A 564 12.85 11.85 -35.08
CA ASN A 564 12.71 10.40 -35.04
C ASN A 564 11.25 9.98 -35.09
N TYR A 565 10.39 10.61 -34.29
CA TYR A 565 8.95 10.37 -34.33
C TYR A 565 8.39 10.65 -35.74
N ASN A 566 8.70 11.81 -36.33
CA ASN A 566 8.14 12.20 -37.63
C ASN A 566 8.57 11.21 -38.72
N ASP A 567 9.83 10.75 -38.70
CA ASP A 567 10.33 9.77 -39.65
C ASP A 567 9.67 8.39 -39.47
N LEU A 568 9.52 7.93 -38.22
CA LEU A 568 8.85 6.65 -37.91
C LEU A 568 7.36 6.67 -38.29
N TYR A 569 6.68 7.80 -38.05
CA TYR A 569 5.29 8.02 -38.43
C TYR A 569 5.13 8.02 -39.95
N ASN A 570 5.90 8.84 -40.67
CA ASN A 570 5.81 8.95 -42.13
C ASN A 570 6.13 7.63 -42.86
N LYS A 571 6.87 6.72 -42.21
CA LYS A 571 7.26 5.42 -42.76
C LYS A 571 6.40 4.26 -42.26
N ASN A 572 5.36 4.54 -41.46
CA ASN A 572 4.46 3.53 -40.89
C ASN A 572 5.21 2.44 -40.07
N VAL A 573 6.16 2.87 -39.23
CA VAL A 573 7.00 1.95 -38.41
C VAL A 573 6.99 2.29 -36.92
N LEU A 574 6.03 3.09 -36.46
CA LEU A 574 5.76 3.29 -35.03
C LEU A 574 5.46 1.93 -34.35
N PRO A 575 5.76 1.79 -33.05
CA PRO A 575 5.55 0.53 -32.32
C PRO A 575 4.10 0.33 -31.88
N LEU A 576 3.12 0.90 -32.57
CA LEU A 576 1.73 0.92 -32.14
C LEU A 576 0.94 -0.16 -32.88
N GLY A 577 0.39 -1.10 -32.11
CA GLY A 577 -0.59 -2.07 -32.58
C GLY A 577 -2.01 -1.53 -32.49
N PRO A 578 -2.99 -2.32 -32.99
CA PRO A 578 -4.38 -1.90 -33.19
C PRO A 578 -5.13 -1.57 -31.89
N ASN A 579 -4.70 -2.15 -30.76
CA ASN A 579 -5.34 -1.97 -29.45
C ASN A 579 -4.68 -0.87 -28.62
N MET A 580 -3.61 -0.24 -29.12
CA MET A 580 -3.00 0.89 -28.42
C MET A 580 -3.97 2.07 -28.43
N HIS A 581 -4.09 2.75 -27.30
CA HIS A 581 -4.75 4.05 -27.15
C HIS A 581 -3.73 5.16 -27.07
N MET A 582 -2.71 5.00 -26.20
CA MET A 582 -1.65 5.99 -26.02
C MET A 582 -0.28 5.38 -25.84
N PHE A 583 0.71 6.04 -26.42
CA PHE A 583 2.12 5.82 -26.16
C PHE A 583 2.78 7.11 -25.67
N LEU A 584 3.32 7.09 -24.45
CA LEU A 584 3.83 8.26 -23.73
C LEU A 584 5.34 8.11 -23.50
N SER A 585 6.10 9.18 -23.75
CA SER A 585 7.54 9.19 -23.47
C SER A 585 8.15 10.59 -23.43
N GLY A 586 9.39 10.69 -22.95
CA GLY A 586 10.22 11.88 -23.10
C GLY A 586 10.54 12.21 -24.57
N SER A 587 10.40 13.49 -24.93
CA SER A 587 10.85 14.04 -26.21
C SER A 587 12.28 14.60 -26.11
N THR A 588 12.67 15.09 -24.93
CA THR A 588 14.04 15.57 -24.64
C THR A 588 14.71 14.69 -23.58
N THR A 589 15.90 15.09 -23.14
CA THR A 589 16.56 14.52 -21.96
C THR A 589 15.69 14.67 -20.72
N LEU A 590 15.55 13.59 -19.94
CA LEU A 590 14.80 13.54 -18.69
C LEU A 590 15.75 13.45 -17.49
N TYR A 591 15.30 13.92 -16.34
CA TYR A 591 16.05 13.92 -15.09
C TYR A 591 15.14 13.39 -13.98
N THR A 592 15.50 12.25 -13.40
CA THR A 592 14.65 11.56 -12.40
C THR A 592 15.09 11.84 -10.98
N ARG A 593 14.13 12.10 -10.09
CA ARG A 593 14.34 12.18 -8.63
C ARG A 593 13.73 11.01 -7.86
N GLY A 594 13.16 10.03 -8.56
CA GLY A 594 12.59 8.82 -7.94
C GLY A 594 11.12 8.95 -7.54
N PHE A 595 10.48 10.08 -7.81
CA PHE A 595 9.10 10.37 -7.41
C PHE A 595 8.10 10.27 -8.56
N PHE A 596 8.56 10.33 -9.82
CA PHE A 596 7.70 10.30 -11.00
C PHE A 596 6.69 9.14 -10.95
N GLY A 597 7.15 7.91 -10.68
CA GLY A 597 6.27 6.74 -10.72
C GLY A 597 5.20 6.76 -9.63
N GLY A 598 5.58 7.12 -8.39
CA GLY A 598 4.63 7.34 -7.30
C GLY A 598 3.61 8.41 -7.66
N ARG A 599 4.08 9.56 -8.12
CA ARG A 599 3.22 10.69 -8.49
C ARG A 599 2.30 10.37 -9.66
N LEU A 600 2.80 9.67 -10.68
CA LEU A 600 1.98 9.25 -11.83
C LEU A 600 0.82 8.41 -11.34
N GLY A 601 1.08 7.36 -10.54
CA GLY A 601 0.00 6.53 -10.04
C GLY A 601 -0.96 7.30 -9.11
N GLN A 602 -0.49 8.29 -8.32
CA GLN A 602 -1.39 9.16 -7.56
C GLN A 602 -2.34 9.97 -8.47
N GLU A 603 -1.81 10.57 -9.54
CA GLU A 603 -2.63 11.35 -10.49
C GLU A 603 -3.62 10.44 -11.22
N LEU A 604 -3.14 9.30 -11.75
CA LEU A 604 -3.98 8.34 -12.48
C LEU A 604 -5.05 7.75 -11.59
N THR A 605 -4.72 7.44 -10.34
CA THR A 605 -5.68 6.85 -9.41
C THR A 605 -6.48 7.88 -8.66
N GLY A 606 -6.12 9.15 -8.62
CA GLY A 606 -6.69 10.19 -7.74
C GLY A 606 -6.58 9.89 -6.24
N ILE A 607 -5.63 9.03 -5.83
CA ILE A 607 -5.38 8.71 -4.42
C ILE A 607 -4.05 9.32 -3.99
N SER A 608 -4.07 10.16 -2.96
CA SER A 608 -2.88 10.73 -2.32
C SER A 608 -2.75 10.28 -0.86
N ALA A 609 -1.67 10.72 -0.19
CA ALA A 609 -1.46 10.52 1.24
C ALA A 609 -2.48 11.28 2.13
N THR A 610 -3.20 12.26 1.56
CA THR A 610 -4.14 13.11 2.30
C THR A 610 -5.60 12.89 1.89
N ASP A 611 -5.84 12.37 0.69
CA ASP A 611 -7.18 12.27 0.14
C ASP A 611 -7.30 11.09 -0.86
N THR A 612 -8.30 10.25 -0.63
CA THR A 612 -8.62 9.07 -1.45
C THR A 612 -9.81 9.33 -2.39
N THR A 613 -10.36 10.54 -2.40
CA THR A 613 -11.62 10.92 -3.05
C THR A 613 -11.45 11.80 -4.28
N ASN A 614 -10.24 12.29 -4.58
CA ASN A 614 -10.00 13.12 -5.77
C ASN A 614 -10.43 12.41 -7.05
N ALA A 615 -10.75 13.16 -8.10
CA ALA A 615 -11.03 12.56 -9.40
C ALA A 615 -9.74 12.01 -10.04
N PRO A 616 -9.78 10.83 -10.69
CA PRO A 616 -8.69 10.35 -11.54
C PRO A 616 -8.32 11.37 -12.62
N ALA A 617 -7.03 11.62 -12.84
CA ALA A 617 -6.57 12.43 -13.96
C ALA A 617 -6.68 11.65 -15.28
N LYS A 618 -6.84 12.39 -16.38
CA LYS A 618 -6.58 11.86 -17.73
C LYS A 618 -5.14 11.37 -17.80
N ILE A 619 -4.89 10.31 -18.56
CA ILE A 619 -3.56 9.66 -18.59
C ILE A 619 -2.47 10.64 -19.04
N TRP A 620 -2.75 11.44 -20.07
CA TRP A 620 -1.82 12.47 -20.53
C TRP A 620 -1.58 13.57 -19.49
N ASP A 621 -2.63 14.01 -18.79
CA ASP A 621 -2.52 15.03 -17.75
C ASP A 621 -1.69 14.54 -16.57
N GLY A 622 -1.96 13.32 -16.08
CA GLY A 622 -1.19 12.69 -15.02
C GLY A 622 0.28 12.50 -15.38
N TRP A 623 0.58 12.08 -16.61
CA TRP A 623 1.96 11.97 -17.12
C TRP A 623 2.70 13.31 -17.06
N ARG A 624 2.05 14.40 -17.50
CA ARG A 624 2.65 15.74 -17.43
C ARG A 624 2.80 16.22 -16.00
N ALA A 625 1.79 16.03 -15.14
CA ALA A 625 1.83 16.49 -13.75
C ALA A 625 2.92 15.78 -12.96
N ALA A 626 3.04 14.45 -13.13
CA ALA A 626 4.10 13.66 -12.52
C ALA A 626 5.49 14.09 -12.98
N SER A 627 5.66 14.35 -14.28
CA SER A 627 6.92 14.88 -14.78
C SER A 627 7.24 16.26 -14.22
N LYS A 628 6.28 17.19 -14.21
CA LYS A 628 6.46 18.53 -13.63
C LYS A 628 6.89 18.43 -12.17
N PHE A 629 6.26 17.55 -11.41
CA PHE A 629 6.57 17.32 -10.00
C PHE A 629 8.01 16.82 -9.81
N ASP A 630 8.36 15.71 -10.47
CA ASP A 630 9.67 15.07 -10.31
C ASP A 630 10.82 15.97 -10.77
N HIS A 631 10.59 16.80 -11.80
CA HIS A 631 11.58 17.74 -12.32
C HIS A 631 11.68 19.05 -11.52
N ARG A 632 10.73 19.36 -10.63
CA ARG A 632 10.75 20.56 -9.76
C ARG A 632 11.05 20.30 -8.29
N SER A 633 10.82 19.08 -7.78
CA SER A 633 10.91 18.80 -6.34
C SER A 633 12.33 19.08 -5.80
N GLY A 634 12.47 20.17 -5.04
CA GLY A 634 13.73 20.77 -4.59
C GLY A 634 14.38 20.13 -3.36
N TRP A 635 14.38 18.80 -3.26
CA TRP A 635 15.11 18.09 -2.19
C TRP A 635 16.64 18.16 -2.35
N ASP A 636 17.11 18.69 -3.48
CA ASP A 636 18.49 19.11 -3.70
C ASP A 636 18.43 20.40 -4.52
N LEU A 637 18.52 21.56 -3.85
CA LEU A 637 18.55 22.89 -4.48
C LEU A 637 19.90 23.13 -5.16
N ASP A 638 20.25 22.27 -6.09
CA ASP A 638 21.15 22.65 -7.16
C ASP A 638 20.32 22.71 -8.44
N THR A 639 19.76 23.89 -8.75
CA THR A 639 19.11 24.17 -10.04
C THR A 639 20.05 23.91 -11.24
N ASN A 640 21.34 23.68 -10.99
CA ASN A 640 22.32 23.20 -11.96
C ASN A 640 22.14 21.72 -12.35
N SER A 641 21.27 20.95 -11.68
CA SER A 641 21.05 19.51 -11.92
C SER A 641 20.09 19.17 -13.08
N VAL A 642 19.37 20.15 -13.63
CA VAL A 642 18.51 20.00 -14.82
C VAL A 642 18.90 21.07 -15.85
N PRO A 643 20.00 20.89 -16.61
CA PRO A 643 20.56 21.92 -17.48
C PRO A 643 19.74 22.20 -18.76
N GLY A 644 18.70 21.41 -19.05
CA GLY A 644 17.95 21.48 -20.31
C GLY A 644 16.43 21.53 -20.14
N ILE A 645 15.75 21.98 -21.20
CA ILE A 645 14.28 21.97 -21.28
C ILE A 645 13.79 20.52 -21.31
N VAL A 646 12.82 20.21 -20.45
CA VAL A 646 12.18 18.89 -20.39
C VAL A 646 10.84 18.95 -21.10
N LYS A 647 10.67 18.06 -22.08
CA LYS A 647 9.44 17.91 -22.83
C LYS A 647 8.95 16.48 -22.80
N MET A 648 7.65 16.33 -22.57
CA MET A 648 6.94 15.07 -22.70
C MET A 648 6.13 15.07 -23.99
N ARG A 649 5.98 13.89 -24.60
CA ARG A 649 5.15 13.68 -25.78
C ARG A 649 4.25 12.47 -25.58
N VAL A 650 3.05 12.56 -26.14
CA VAL A 650 2.11 11.44 -26.29
C VAL A 650 1.76 11.26 -27.77
N VAL A 651 1.69 10.01 -28.20
CA VAL A 651 1.13 9.58 -29.48
C VAL A 651 -0.14 8.79 -29.18
N TYR A 652 -1.25 9.11 -29.82
CA TYR A 652 -2.55 8.56 -29.45
C TYR A 652 -3.51 8.47 -30.63
N TRP A 653 -4.52 7.63 -30.52
CA TRP A 653 -5.64 7.61 -31.47
C TRP A 653 -6.69 8.67 -31.09
N PRO A 654 -7.34 9.36 -32.04
CA PRO A 654 -8.46 10.25 -31.85
C PRO A 654 -9.52 9.67 -30.92
N GLY A 655 -10.02 10.50 -30.02
CA GLY A 655 -10.96 10.10 -28.97
C GLY A 655 -10.30 9.47 -27.75
N CYS A 656 -9.05 9.00 -27.84
CA CYS A 656 -8.37 8.39 -26.70
C CYS A 656 -7.68 9.40 -25.79
N LEU A 657 -7.44 10.66 -26.21
CA LEU A 657 -6.71 11.66 -25.42
C LEU A 657 -7.33 11.93 -24.03
N ASP A 658 -8.64 11.73 -23.94
CA ASP A 658 -9.43 11.94 -22.73
C ASP A 658 -9.56 10.69 -21.86
N ASP A 659 -8.91 9.59 -22.22
CA ASP A 659 -8.91 8.37 -21.40
C ASP A 659 -8.38 8.65 -19.99
N THR A 660 -9.08 8.06 -19.03
CA THR A 660 -8.57 7.77 -17.70
C THR A 660 -8.34 6.26 -17.58
N ILE A 661 -7.72 5.84 -16.48
CA ILE A 661 -7.54 4.41 -16.20
C ILE A 661 -8.86 3.69 -15.84
N TYR A 662 -10.00 4.40 -15.71
CA TYR A 662 -11.30 3.79 -15.40
C TYR A 662 -12.36 4.03 -16.48
N GLU A 663 -12.21 5.10 -17.25
CA GLU A 663 -13.14 5.54 -18.29
C GLU A 663 -12.34 5.83 -19.56
N TYR A 664 -12.63 5.08 -20.62
CA TYR A 664 -11.93 5.18 -21.90
C TYR A 664 -12.89 4.77 -23.02
N VAL A 665 -12.59 5.23 -24.25
CA VAL A 665 -13.37 4.84 -25.43
C VAL A 665 -13.24 3.34 -25.69
N ALA A 666 -14.27 2.66 -26.21
CA ALA A 666 -14.10 1.26 -26.63
C ALA A 666 -13.05 1.18 -27.73
N ASP A 667 -12.27 0.09 -27.77
CA ASP A 667 -11.20 -0.13 -28.75
C ASP A 667 -11.69 0.31 -30.14
N SER A 668 -11.10 1.36 -30.69
CA SER A 668 -11.58 2.03 -31.90
C SER A 668 -11.46 1.17 -33.17
N GLY A 669 -11.07 -0.10 -33.02
CA GLY A 669 -10.82 -1.03 -34.11
C GLY A 669 -9.73 -0.50 -35.02
N GLY A 670 -8.62 0.01 -34.44
CA GLY A 670 -7.49 0.56 -35.18
C GLY A 670 -7.07 -0.41 -36.28
N GLY A 671 -7.52 -0.15 -37.50
CA GLY A 671 -7.15 -0.94 -38.66
C GLY A 671 -5.66 -0.81 -38.94
N ASP A 672 -5.14 -1.66 -39.82
CA ASP A 672 -3.74 -1.71 -40.26
C ASP A 672 -3.24 -0.44 -41.00
N ASP A 673 -4.00 0.67 -40.99
CA ASP A 673 -3.71 1.91 -41.71
C ASP A 673 -3.61 3.12 -40.78
N GLN A 674 -2.41 3.71 -40.74
CA GLN A 674 -1.98 4.88 -39.96
C GLN A 674 -2.65 6.23 -40.31
N SER A 675 -3.89 6.25 -40.77
CA SER A 675 -4.57 7.52 -41.07
C SER A 675 -5.04 8.31 -39.83
N VAL A 676 -4.73 7.85 -38.61
CA VAL A 676 -5.51 8.25 -37.42
C VAL A 676 -4.67 8.29 -36.12
N SER A 677 -3.35 8.52 -36.12
CA SER A 677 -2.62 8.80 -34.84
C SER A 677 -2.24 10.28 -34.72
N GLN A 678 -2.71 10.94 -33.66
CA GLN A 678 -2.37 12.32 -33.30
C GLN A 678 -1.20 12.34 -32.30
N GLN A 679 -0.56 13.50 -32.15
CA GLN A 679 0.47 13.73 -31.13
C GLN A 679 0.25 15.05 -30.40
N ASP A 680 0.69 15.12 -29.14
CA ASP A 680 0.85 16.36 -28.39
C ASP A 680 2.21 16.36 -27.69
N GLU A 681 2.88 17.51 -27.70
CA GLU A 681 4.14 17.74 -26.99
C GLU A 681 3.98 18.95 -26.08
N LYS A 682 4.43 18.82 -24.83
CA LYS A 682 4.48 19.94 -23.88
C LYS A 682 5.80 20.03 -23.17
N THR A 683 6.24 21.27 -22.98
CA THR A 683 7.25 21.60 -21.97
C THR A 683 6.67 21.38 -20.58
N VAL A 684 7.39 20.61 -19.77
CA VAL A 684 7.06 20.31 -18.37
C VAL A 684 8.07 20.93 -17.39
N PHE A 685 9.25 21.31 -17.88
CA PHE A 685 10.22 22.07 -17.11
C PHE A 685 11.10 22.89 -18.06
N ASP A 686 11.37 24.14 -17.67
CA ASP A 686 12.31 25.03 -18.35
C ASP A 686 13.27 25.61 -17.29
N PRO A 687 14.58 25.32 -17.35
CA PRO A 687 15.53 25.86 -16.39
C PRO A 687 15.64 27.39 -16.44
N ALA A 688 15.29 28.03 -17.56
CA ALA A 688 15.23 29.49 -17.65
C ALA A 688 14.01 30.08 -16.92
N ASN A 689 12.98 29.26 -16.67
CA ASN A 689 11.73 29.64 -16.01
C ASN A 689 11.27 28.54 -15.02
N PRO A 690 12.03 28.22 -13.96
CA PRO A 690 11.78 27.04 -13.12
C PRO A 690 10.45 27.11 -12.34
N THR A 691 9.83 28.29 -12.27
CA THR A 691 8.54 28.53 -11.62
C THR A 691 7.33 28.36 -12.57
N GLN A 692 7.50 28.43 -13.90
CA GLN A 692 6.44 28.18 -14.90
C GLN A 692 6.26 26.70 -15.15
#